data_AF-A0A965ZC09-F1
#
_entry.id   AF-A0A965ZC09-F1
#
_cell.length_a   1.000
_cell.length_b   1.000
_cell.length_c   1.000
_cell.angle_alpha   90.00
_cell.angle_beta   90.00
_cell.angle_gamma   90.00
#
_symmetry.space_group_name_H-M   'P 1'
#
loop_
_entity.id
_entity.type
_entity.pdbx_description
1 polymer ?
#
loop_
_entity_poly.entity_id
_entity_poly.type
_entity_poly.pdbx_seq_one_letter_code
_entity_poly.pdbx_strand_id
1 'polypeptide(L)'
;MKKKERIKNIFMQQRAVRPLGMALLLFFFLFIPFAVSAQFYNGSQMEFGRKRVQYKNFIWTYYRYDRFDTYFYRNGENLAIHASAYAASYLDEIERKLQMRVEDKFQFLVYNSLDDLKQSNLGYMSRQQYNTGGITHILDNKIFLYFNGDITHLEQQIRAGIARILLDHMTQGGSIGNQIKNSTLMSFPVWYIDGLVSYLSEPWNTEIDNRVRDGFLTDKYLKFSHLEGSDARFAGHSLWYYIATRYGESAITDIVYMAKSSRNTEAGFLYVINVSFKNLLQEWEAFFKEKYQGDNSDRVLPSSDKIKKRPNKNFVYNRARISPDGRRLAFSYNEAGKYKILLYDFEEGKSKKIYTSGNRLNEKVDYQYPILAWHPTGELLAFITIEKGVIRLNYYTLKTKKHDRINLLGIQQISDASYSPDGSKLLFSAVKSGQSDIFSFDIASGTWTQLTNDVFNDQNPRFVHGMKQIIFSSNRTHDTLITPSREARPLNLPYQNDLFMMDFPLHKGLLQRITNTPLANETEPREYTSGKYMFLSDANGITNRYLAVVDSAIAFVDTIAHYRYFTTTYPLTNYARSLLDFDLDAAAGYYSEIVFHDQRYYTYFDRIQDYTLPASATKNPPTGYMEERIRSEGSRDEIQSVTYKRNFRRFTNVYEPDLSPGLPLHDRKNVSLELDSISFTAGIYSGDDTTYTLTVNAPLNYFSPPKKRNYNVEFSINELVTQVDFTSMNYSYQQFSGGASPIYLNAGFNVFTQVGVTDLLEDHRIISGVKLGGDLTNNEYIINYADLSGRIDKELILHRKADEIFQQTFWGKLRNHELLYKLSYSLNRVMYVAATGILRND
;
A
#
# COMPACT_ATOMS: atom_id res chain seq x y z
N MET A 1 9.79 52.79 15.52
CA MET A 1 10.02 52.48 14.09
C MET A 1 11.01 51.33 13.80
N LYS A 2 11.76 50.76 14.77
CA LYS A 2 12.69 49.62 14.53
C LYS A 2 12.11 48.21 14.77
N LYS A 3 10.80 48.07 15.03
CA LYS A 3 10.14 46.77 15.30
C LYS A 3 9.38 46.18 14.09
N LYS A 4 9.17 46.97 13.03
CA LYS A 4 8.53 46.53 11.77
C LYS A 4 9.51 45.94 10.74
N GLU A 5 10.82 46.14 10.89
CA GLU A 5 11.84 45.54 10.01
C GLU A 5 12.22 44.11 10.39
N ARG A 6 12.14 43.74 11.67
CA ARG A 6 12.46 42.36 12.11
C ARG A 6 11.41 41.31 11.71
N ILE A 7 10.16 41.71 11.52
CA ILE A 7 9.07 40.81 11.09
C ILE A 7 9.08 40.60 9.55
N LYS A 8 9.66 41.55 8.79
CA LYS A 8 9.86 41.40 7.34
C LYS A 8 10.99 40.42 6.99
N ASN A 9 11.96 40.22 7.89
CA ASN A 9 13.12 39.34 7.66
C ASN A 9 12.88 37.85 8.00
N ILE A 10 11.78 37.50 8.68
CA ILE A 10 11.42 36.09 8.95
C ILE A 10 10.49 35.53 7.85
N PHE A 11 9.77 36.39 7.13
CA PHE A 11 8.92 36.01 5.99
C PHE A 11 9.63 35.97 4.62
N MET A 12 10.95 36.24 4.57
CA MET A 12 11.75 36.29 3.34
C MET A 12 12.75 35.14 3.17
N GLN A 13 12.49 33.96 3.75
CA GLN A 13 13.33 32.78 3.56
C GLN A 13 12.69 31.60 2.80
N GLN A 14 11.56 31.82 2.14
CA GLN A 14 11.03 30.87 1.14
C GLN A 14 10.47 31.61 -0.07
N ARG A 15 11.34 32.34 -0.77
CA ARG A 15 11.07 32.63 -2.19
C ARG A 15 11.51 31.41 -2.97
N ALA A 16 10.51 30.74 -3.55
CA ALA A 16 10.69 29.88 -4.70
C ALA A 16 11.76 30.49 -5.61
N VAL A 17 12.79 29.72 -5.93
CA VAL A 17 13.72 30.04 -7.01
C VAL A 17 12.87 30.19 -8.26
N ARG A 18 12.45 31.44 -8.53
CA ARG A 18 11.86 31.80 -9.82
C ARG A 18 12.93 31.47 -10.85
N PRO A 19 12.58 30.95 -12.04
CA PRO A 19 13.55 30.60 -13.06
C PRO A 19 14.01 31.89 -13.75
N LEU A 20 14.56 32.84 -12.98
CA LEU A 20 15.09 34.10 -13.49
C LEU A 20 16.29 33.79 -14.39
N GLY A 21 17.09 32.78 -14.04
CA GLY A 21 18.20 32.30 -14.87
C GLY A 21 17.75 31.72 -16.22
N MET A 22 16.60 31.05 -16.28
CA MET A 22 16.08 30.48 -17.53
C MET A 22 15.46 31.55 -18.43
N ALA A 23 14.79 32.55 -17.83
CA ALA A 23 14.30 33.73 -18.56
C ALA A 23 15.45 34.60 -19.08
N LEU A 24 16.53 34.77 -18.29
CA LEU A 24 17.74 35.49 -18.72
C LEU A 24 18.49 34.76 -19.84
N LEU A 25 18.58 33.42 -19.78
CA LEU A 25 19.15 32.59 -20.85
C LEU A 25 18.34 32.69 -22.15
N LEU A 26 17.01 32.63 -22.06
CA LEU A 26 16.12 32.82 -23.22
C LEU A 26 16.23 34.24 -23.80
N PHE A 27 16.38 35.25 -22.95
CA PHE A 27 16.58 36.64 -23.38
C PHE A 27 17.97 36.86 -24.01
N PHE A 28 19.01 36.16 -23.52
CA PHE A 28 20.35 36.23 -24.11
C PHE A 28 20.43 35.55 -25.47
N PHE A 29 19.70 34.44 -25.67
CA PHE A 29 19.60 33.76 -26.97
C PHE A 29 18.87 34.58 -28.04
N LEU A 30 17.98 35.50 -27.65
CA LEU A 30 17.27 36.39 -28.57
C LEU A 30 18.14 37.49 -29.19
N PHE A 31 19.35 37.75 -28.66
CA PHE A 31 20.21 38.86 -29.10
C PHE A 31 21.53 38.42 -29.77
N ILE A 32 21.71 37.13 -30.06
CA ILE A 32 22.92 36.66 -30.76
C ILE A 32 22.64 36.68 -32.29
N PRO A 33 23.35 37.49 -33.09
CA PRO A 33 23.12 37.61 -34.53
C PRO A 33 23.87 36.51 -35.30
N PHE A 34 23.70 35.25 -34.91
CA PHE A 34 24.09 34.14 -35.78
C PHE A 34 22.92 33.84 -36.71
N ALA A 35 23.20 33.66 -38.00
CA ALA A 35 22.26 33.06 -38.93
C ALA A 35 21.91 31.66 -38.41
N VAL A 36 20.76 31.53 -37.75
CA VAL A 36 20.28 30.25 -37.24
C VAL A 36 19.72 29.48 -38.42
N SER A 37 20.55 28.62 -39.00
CA SER A 37 20.10 27.60 -39.94
C SER A 37 19.35 26.53 -39.15
N ALA A 38 18.02 26.67 -39.04
CA ALA A 38 17.17 25.63 -38.45
C ALA A 38 16.99 24.51 -39.48
N GLN A 39 17.66 23.38 -39.28
CA GLN A 39 17.39 22.15 -40.02
C GLN A 39 16.62 21.19 -39.11
N PHE A 40 15.46 20.70 -39.57
CA PHE A 40 14.72 19.67 -38.85
C PHE A 40 15.53 18.38 -38.83
N TYR A 41 15.93 17.94 -37.64
CA TYR A 41 16.65 16.71 -37.40
C TYR A 41 15.66 15.63 -36.90
N ASN A 42 15.54 14.54 -37.66
CA ASN A 42 14.72 13.37 -37.29
C ASN A 42 15.57 12.17 -36.82
N GLY A 43 16.87 12.37 -36.56
CA GLY A 43 17.83 11.26 -36.45
C GLY A 43 18.27 10.87 -35.04
N SER A 44 18.05 11.68 -34.00
CA SER A 44 18.32 11.23 -32.63
C SER A 44 17.12 10.39 -32.22
N GLN A 45 17.38 9.14 -31.82
CA GLN A 45 16.38 8.35 -31.14
C GLN A 45 15.90 9.12 -29.90
N MET A 46 14.80 9.84 -30.04
CA MET A 46 14.13 10.46 -28.91
C MET A 46 13.41 9.33 -28.19
N GLU A 47 13.87 9.04 -26.97
CA GLU A 47 13.15 8.12 -26.10
C GLU A 47 11.75 8.70 -25.81
N PHE A 48 10.75 8.16 -26.49
CA PHE A 48 9.37 8.41 -26.14
C PHE A 48 9.07 7.57 -24.89
N GLY A 49 9.12 8.22 -23.74
CA GLY A 49 9.04 7.56 -22.44
C GLY A 49 8.34 8.43 -21.40
N ARG A 50 7.86 7.78 -20.35
CA ARG A 50 7.42 8.47 -19.14
C ARG A 50 8.68 9.05 -18.46
N LYS A 51 8.53 10.03 -17.55
CA LYS A 51 9.58 10.34 -16.55
C LYS A 51 9.04 10.31 -15.12
N ARG A 52 9.87 9.87 -14.16
CA ARG A 52 9.60 10.06 -12.73
C ARG A 52 9.67 11.54 -12.40
N VAL A 53 8.92 11.94 -11.36
CA VAL A 53 8.89 13.33 -10.90
C VAL A 53 9.10 13.34 -9.39
N GLN A 54 10.23 13.87 -8.96
CA GLN A 54 10.57 14.05 -7.55
C GLN A 54 10.15 15.43 -7.07
N TYR A 55 9.29 15.49 -6.05
CA TYR A 55 8.84 16.74 -5.41
C TYR A 55 9.51 16.96 -4.06
N LYS A 56 9.91 15.87 -3.38
CA LYS A 56 10.57 15.89 -2.08
C LYS A 56 12.01 15.39 -2.21
N ASN A 57 12.86 15.84 -1.29
CA ASN A 57 14.20 15.30 -1.11
C ASN A 57 14.18 14.31 0.06
N PHE A 58 14.70 13.10 -0.14
CA PHE A 58 14.72 12.04 0.86
C PHE A 58 16.12 11.91 1.47
N ILE A 59 16.20 12.10 2.79
CA ILE A 59 17.44 11.86 3.54
C ILE A 59 17.32 10.47 4.15
N TRP A 60 18.01 9.51 3.56
CA TRP A 60 17.94 8.10 3.93
C TRP A 60 18.88 7.75 5.08
N THR A 61 18.36 6.95 5.99
CA THR A 61 19.06 6.34 7.12
C THR A 61 18.68 4.87 7.19
N TYR A 62 19.51 4.04 7.81
CA TYR A 62 19.22 2.61 7.88
C TYR A 62 19.65 1.97 9.20
N TYR A 63 19.03 0.82 9.47
CA TYR A 63 19.42 -0.14 10.49
C TYR A 63 20.06 -1.36 9.81
N ARG A 64 21.21 -1.79 10.34
CA ARG A 64 21.99 -2.93 9.84
C ARG A 64 21.74 -4.16 10.71
N TYR A 65 21.15 -5.20 10.15
CA TYR A 65 21.00 -6.49 10.82
C TYR A 65 21.85 -7.57 10.12
N ASP A 66 21.89 -8.75 10.71
CA ASP A 66 22.69 -9.86 10.18
C ASP A 66 22.11 -10.37 8.87
N ARG A 67 20.79 -10.59 8.83
CA ARG A 67 20.07 -11.16 7.66
C ARG A 67 19.48 -10.12 6.72
N PHE A 68 19.31 -8.87 7.15
CA PHE A 68 18.67 -7.84 6.34
C PHE A 68 19.07 -6.43 6.77
N ASP A 69 18.80 -5.46 5.92
CA ASP A 69 18.94 -4.04 6.19
C ASP A 69 17.59 -3.34 6.04
N THR A 70 17.31 -2.35 6.88
CA THR A 70 16.07 -1.57 6.79
C THR A 70 16.37 -0.09 6.61
N TYR A 71 16.07 0.43 5.43
CA TYR A 71 16.24 1.81 5.01
C TYR A 71 14.95 2.60 5.19
N PHE A 72 15.06 3.82 5.72
CA PHE A 72 13.95 4.73 5.96
C PHE A 72 14.42 6.17 5.93
N TYR A 73 13.48 7.12 5.80
CA TYR A 73 13.79 8.56 5.85
C TYR A 73 13.05 9.26 6.98
N ARG A 74 13.19 10.59 7.04
CA ARG A 74 12.58 11.45 8.08
C ARG A 74 11.11 11.07 8.36
N ASN A 75 10.78 10.97 9.65
CA ASN A 75 9.47 10.56 10.18
C ASN A 75 9.03 9.11 9.85
N GLY A 76 9.93 8.25 9.36
CA GLY A 76 9.68 6.83 9.07
C GLY A 76 10.32 5.86 10.06
N GLU A 77 10.98 6.36 11.11
CA GLU A 77 11.73 5.53 12.07
C GLU A 77 10.85 4.49 12.77
N ASN A 78 9.68 4.91 13.21
CA ASN A 78 8.68 4.07 13.83
C ASN A 78 8.22 2.92 12.92
N LEU A 79 8.02 3.20 11.62
CA LEU A 79 7.67 2.19 10.62
C LEU A 79 8.84 1.24 10.37
N ALA A 80 10.06 1.77 10.33
CA ALA A 80 11.26 0.97 10.10
C ALA A 80 11.47 -0.04 11.24
N ILE A 81 11.33 0.39 12.49
CA ILE A 81 11.45 -0.49 13.65
C ILE A 81 10.39 -1.60 13.60
N HIS A 82 9.13 -1.24 13.33
CA HIS A 82 8.05 -2.22 13.18
C HIS A 82 8.33 -3.21 12.05
N ALA A 83 8.72 -2.70 10.87
CA ALA A 83 9.01 -3.50 9.71
C ALA A 83 10.19 -4.45 9.94
N SER A 84 11.26 -3.98 10.58
CA SER A 84 12.42 -4.81 10.93
C SER A 84 12.04 -5.92 11.90
N ALA A 85 11.27 -5.59 12.93
CA ALA A 85 10.89 -6.57 13.93
C ALA A 85 9.97 -7.65 13.37
N TYR A 86 9.00 -7.25 12.55
CA TYR A 86 8.08 -8.14 11.87
C TYR A 86 8.79 -8.99 10.80
N ALA A 87 9.70 -8.40 10.02
CA ALA A 87 10.49 -9.12 9.03
C ALA A 87 11.37 -10.20 9.67
N ALA A 88 11.96 -9.92 10.83
CA ALA A 88 12.81 -10.88 11.55
C ALA A 88 12.04 -12.15 11.95
N SER A 89 10.78 -12.01 12.42
CA SER A 89 9.97 -13.18 12.81
C SER A 89 9.43 -13.95 11.61
N TYR A 90 8.99 -13.26 10.56
CA TYR A 90 8.33 -13.88 9.41
C TYR A 90 9.28 -14.45 8.36
N LEU A 91 10.52 -13.93 8.26
CA LEU A 91 11.51 -14.47 7.35
C LEU A 91 11.73 -15.96 7.62
N ASP A 92 11.95 -16.34 8.88
CA ASP A 92 12.15 -17.74 9.27
C ASP A 92 10.89 -18.59 9.03
N GLU A 93 9.69 -18.01 9.13
CA GLU A 93 8.44 -18.74 8.85
C GLU A 93 8.29 -19.08 7.36
N ILE A 94 8.52 -18.11 6.47
CA ILE A 94 8.38 -18.31 5.03
C ILE A 94 9.48 -19.24 4.50
N GLU A 95 10.71 -19.12 5.01
CA GLU A 95 11.80 -20.04 4.70
C GLU A 95 11.47 -21.49 5.07
N ARG A 96 10.85 -21.72 6.24
CA ARG A 96 10.36 -23.05 6.62
C ARG A 96 9.27 -23.56 5.69
N LYS A 97 8.31 -22.72 5.32
CA LYS A 97 7.22 -23.08 4.38
C LYS A 97 7.77 -23.48 3.01
N LEU A 98 8.76 -22.75 2.51
CA LEU A 98 9.41 -23.02 1.21
C LEU A 98 10.57 -24.02 1.31
N GLN A 99 10.89 -24.53 2.51
CA GLN A 99 12.02 -25.43 2.79
C GLN A 99 13.36 -24.96 2.20
N MET A 100 13.59 -23.65 2.21
CA MET A 100 14.78 -23.05 1.62
C MET A 100 15.34 -21.94 2.50
N ARG A 101 16.63 -21.65 2.37
CA ARG A 101 17.30 -20.56 3.07
C ARG A 101 18.16 -19.75 2.12
N VAL A 102 18.07 -18.42 2.23
CA VAL A 102 18.90 -17.50 1.44
C VAL A 102 20.00 -16.91 2.33
N GLU A 103 21.24 -16.93 1.82
CA GLU A 103 22.41 -16.37 2.49
C GLU A 103 22.54 -14.86 2.26
N ASP A 104 22.07 -14.36 1.11
CA ASP A 104 22.12 -12.95 0.79
C ASP A 104 21.23 -12.11 1.71
N LYS A 105 21.66 -10.87 1.97
CA LYS A 105 20.91 -9.96 2.82
C LYS A 105 19.72 -9.35 2.07
N PHE A 106 18.56 -9.36 2.72
CA PHE A 106 17.39 -8.63 2.25
C PHE A 106 17.54 -7.13 2.51
N GLN A 107 17.02 -6.28 1.63
CA GLN A 107 17.07 -4.83 1.75
C GLN A 107 15.64 -4.29 1.76
N PHE A 108 15.14 -3.89 2.94
CA PHE A 108 13.82 -3.29 3.07
C PHE A 108 13.89 -1.78 2.93
N LEU A 109 13.21 -1.22 1.94
CA LEU A 109 13.09 0.23 1.74
C LEU A 109 11.69 0.68 2.16
N VAL A 110 11.61 1.37 3.30
CA VAL A 110 10.36 1.77 3.94
C VAL A 110 9.99 3.21 3.57
N TYR A 111 8.88 3.35 2.85
CA TYR A 111 8.28 4.63 2.48
C TYR A 111 7.10 4.99 3.39
N ASN A 112 7.02 6.27 3.78
CA ASN A 112 5.94 6.76 4.64
C ASN A 112 4.58 6.82 3.92
N SER A 113 4.57 6.82 2.58
CA SER A 113 3.35 6.84 1.77
C SER A 113 3.57 6.28 0.37
N LEU A 114 2.48 5.86 -0.29
CA LEU A 114 2.53 5.41 -1.69
C LEU A 114 2.93 6.55 -2.66
N ASP A 115 2.58 7.80 -2.37
CA ASP A 115 2.99 8.93 -3.20
C ASP A 115 4.49 9.18 -3.12
N ASP A 116 5.10 8.97 -1.95
CA ASP A 116 6.56 9.05 -1.78
C ASP A 116 7.27 7.92 -2.55
N LEU A 117 6.76 6.68 -2.48
CA LEU A 117 7.28 5.57 -3.30
C LEU A 117 7.21 5.86 -4.80
N LYS A 118 6.13 6.50 -5.27
CA LYS A 118 5.95 6.86 -6.69
C LYS A 118 6.94 7.91 -7.18
N GLN A 119 7.54 8.68 -6.27
CA GLN A 119 8.58 9.66 -6.60
C GLN A 119 9.96 8.99 -6.74
N SER A 120 10.14 7.77 -6.23
CA SER A 120 11.40 7.04 -6.32
C SER A 120 11.73 6.60 -7.75
N ASN A 121 13.03 6.57 -8.08
CA ASN A 121 13.56 6.12 -9.37
C ASN A 121 13.60 4.58 -9.49
N LEU A 122 13.37 3.88 -8.38
CA LEU A 122 13.40 2.42 -8.29
C LEU A 122 12.49 1.72 -9.31
N GLY A 123 13.05 0.71 -9.98
CA GLY A 123 12.36 -0.15 -10.94
C GLY A 123 11.86 0.57 -12.20
N TYR A 124 12.35 1.78 -12.46
CA TYR A 124 11.83 2.63 -13.53
C TYR A 124 12.37 2.30 -14.91
N MET A 125 13.64 1.92 -15.00
CA MET A 125 14.39 1.85 -16.27
C MET A 125 14.68 0.43 -16.75
N SER A 126 14.29 -0.61 -16.00
CA SER A 126 14.45 -2.02 -16.41
C SER A 126 13.60 -2.44 -17.63
N ARG A 127 12.88 -1.51 -18.28
CA ARG A 127 11.97 -1.79 -19.41
C ARG A 127 12.37 -1.13 -20.73
N GLN A 128 13.48 -0.40 -20.79
CA GLN A 128 14.02 0.11 -22.05
C GLN A 128 15.07 -0.88 -22.55
N GLN A 129 14.69 -1.84 -23.41
CA GLN A 129 15.67 -2.53 -24.25
C GLN A 129 15.04 -3.16 -25.49
N TYR A 130 15.72 -2.93 -26.62
CA TYR A 130 15.27 -3.25 -27.98
C TYR A 130 15.59 -4.69 -28.41
N ASN A 131 16.35 -5.45 -27.62
CA ASN A 131 16.71 -6.85 -27.92
C ASN A 131 16.47 -7.73 -26.69
N THR A 132 15.46 -8.59 -26.75
CA THR A 132 15.02 -9.50 -25.67
C THR A 132 15.84 -10.79 -25.56
N GLY A 133 16.86 -10.97 -26.40
CA GLY A 133 17.68 -12.19 -26.44
C GLY A 133 19.09 -11.96 -25.88
N GLY A 134 19.28 -12.21 -24.58
CA GLY A 134 20.63 -12.24 -23.95
C GLY A 134 20.84 -11.34 -22.73
N ILE A 135 19.79 -10.71 -22.20
CA ILE A 135 19.86 -9.89 -20.98
C ILE A 135 19.67 -10.78 -19.76
N THR A 136 20.63 -10.78 -18.83
CA THR A 136 20.46 -11.35 -17.49
C THR A 136 20.27 -10.20 -16.51
N HIS A 137 19.03 -10.00 -16.05
CA HIS A 137 18.76 -9.12 -14.92
C HIS A 137 19.23 -9.82 -13.65
N ILE A 138 20.09 -9.16 -12.87
CA ILE A 138 20.53 -9.69 -11.58
C ILE A 138 19.40 -9.43 -10.58
N LEU A 139 19.01 -10.46 -9.83
CA LEU A 139 17.98 -10.33 -8.81
C LEU A 139 18.46 -9.39 -7.70
N ASP A 140 17.79 -8.25 -7.57
CA ASP A 140 17.95 -7.35 -6.44
C ASP A 140 17.16 -7.90 -5.25
N ASN A 141 17.81 -8.09 -4.10
CA ASN A 141 17.14 -8.48 -2.85
C ASN A 141 16.42 -7.30 -2.17
N LYS A 142 15.87 -6.38 -2.97
CA LYS A 142 15.22 -5.15 -2.55
C LYS A 142 13.72 -5.36 -2.40
N ILE A 143 13.19 -5.03 -1.22
CA ILE A 143 11.76 -5.04 -0.92
C ILE A 143 11.30 -3.61 -0.70
N PHE A 144 10.38 -3.15 -1.54
CA PHE A 144 9.76 -1.83 -1.41
C PHE A 144 8.50 -1.91 -0.57
N LEU A 145 8.49 -1.16 0.53
CA LEU A 145 7.37 -1.09 1.45
C LEU A 145 6.82 0.33 1.47
N TYR A 146 5.51 0.49 1.46
CA TYR A 146 4.90 1.79 1.73
C TYR A 146 3.76 1.66 2.74
N PHE A 147 3.60 2.68 3.57
CA PHE A 147 2.50 2.73 4.52
C PHE A 147 1.27 3.40 3.88
N ASN A 148 0.07 2.87 4.13
CA ASN A 148 -1.20 3.41 3.66
C ASN A 148 -2.13 3.87 4.81
N GLY A 149 -1.63 3.88 6.05
CA GLY A 149 -2.44 4.12 7.25
C GLY A 149 -2.91 2.85 7.96
N ASP A 150 -2.57 1.67 7.44
CA ASP A 150 -2.88 0.39 8.08
C ASP A 150 -1.61 -0.46 8.21
N ILE A 151 -1.34 -0.89 9.44
CA ILE A 151 -0.17 -1.72 9.78
C ILE A 151 -0.30 -3.12 9.17
N THR A 152 -1.51 -3.64 9.07
CA THR A 152 -1.77 -4.99 8.55
C THR A 152 -1.38 -5.09 7.08
N HIS A 153 -1.61 -4.02 6.32
CA HIS A 153 -1.19 -3.87 4.94
C HIS A 153 0.34 -3.69 4.79
N LEU A 154 1.03 -3.08 5.76
CA LEU A 154 2.50 -3.02 5.77
C LEU A 154 3.09 -4.42 5.97
N GLU A 155 2.57 -5.16 6.95
CA GLU A 155 2.99 -6.52 7.27
C GLU A 155 2.75 -7.48 6.10
N GLN A 156 1.60 -7.35 5.44
CA GLN A 156 1.29 -8.06 4.19
C GLN A 156 2.33 -7.82 3.10
N GLN A 157 2.77 -6.57 2.89
CA GLN A 157 3.82 -6.26 1.93
C GLN A 157 5.18 -6.85 2.32
N ILE A 158 5.50 -6.91 3.62
CA ILE A 158 6.72 -7.55 4.11
C ILE A 158 6.70 -9.04 3.76
N ARG A 159 5.61 -9.75 4.08
CA ARG A 159 5.46 -11.18 3.76
C ARG A 159 5.51 -11.43 2.25
N ALA A 160 4.80 -10.61 1.47
CA ALA A 160 4.79 -10.72 0.01
C ALA A 160 6.17 -10.45 -0.61
N GLY A 161 6.91 -9.46 -0.09
CA GLY A 161 8.27 -9.14 -0.54
C GLY A 161 9.26 -10.26 -0.25
N ILE A 162 9.22 -10.82 0.96
CA ILE A 162 10.06 -11.97 1.36
C ILE A 162 9.73 -13.18 0.47
N ALA A 163 8.44 -13.54 0.37
CA ALA A 163 8.00 -14.66 -0.47
C ALA A 163 8.41 -14.48 -1.94
N ARG A 164 8.30 -13.25 -2.47
CA ARG A 164 8.70 -12.95 -3.85
C ARG A 164 10.20 -13.20 -4.07
N ILE A 165 11.06 -12.65 -3.21
CA ILE A 165 12.51 -12.84 -3.33
C ILE A 165 12.86 -14.32 -3.21
N LEU A 166 12.31 -15.03 -2.23
CA LEU A 166 12.57 -16.46 -2.05
C LEU A 166 12.15 -17.28 -3.30
N LEU A 167 10.99 -17.00 -3.88
CA LEU A 167 10.54 -17.64 -5.12
C LEU A 167 11.39 -17.27 -6.34
N ASP A 168 11.83 -16.01 -6.43
CA ASP A 168 12.73 -15.57 -7.50
C ASP A 168 14.09 -16.29 -7.38
N HIS A 169 14.64 -16.43 -6.16
CA HIS A 169 15.84 -17.25 -5.88
C HIS A 169 15.61 -18.73 -6.22
N MET A 170 14.44 -19.26 -5.89
CA MET A 170 14.08 -20.65 -6.18
C MET A 170 14.02 -20.90 -7.68
N THR A 171 13.39 -20.01 -8.45
CA THR A 171 13.16 -20.17 -9.89
C THR A 171 14.37 -19.85 -10.75
N GLN A 172 15.11 -18.76 -10.45
CA GLN A 172 16.23 -18.28 -11.28
C GLN A 172 17.61 -18.78 -10.80
N GLY A 173 17.70 -19.23 -9.54
CA GLY A 173 18.95 -19.66 -8.89
C GLY A 173 19.60 -18.51 -8.14
N GLY A 174 20.01 -18.75 -6.88
CA GLY A 174 20.38 -17.66 -5.97
C GLY A 174 21.71 -16.95 -6.25
N SER A 175 22.70 -17.60 -6.89
CA SER A 175 23.98 -16.96 -7.19
C SER A 175 24.06 -16.46 -8.64
N ILE A 176 24.78 -15.36 -8.85
CA ILE A 176 25.08 -14.79 -10.18
C ILE A 176 25.64 -15.87 -11.12
N GLY A 177 26.53 -16.74 -10.62
CA GLY A 177 27.09 -17.85 -11.41
C GLY A 177 26.07 -18.91 -11.85
N ASN A 178 25.03 -19.16 -11.04
CA ASN A 178 23.93 -20.05 -11.41
C ASN A 178 22.94 -19.40 -12.36
N GLN A 179 22.72 -18.08 -12.24
CA GLN A 179 21.87 -17.30 -13.14
C GLN A 179 22.45 -17.24 -14.56
N ILE A 180 23.78 -17.06 -14.67
CA ILE A 180 24.49 -17.08 -15.97
C ILE A 180 24.42 -18.46 -16.64
N LYS A 181 24.50 -19.56 -15.87
CA LYS A 181 24.35 -20.93 -16.40
C LYS A 181 22.93 -21.25 -16.85
N ASN A 182 21.92 -20.60 -16.26
CA ASN A 182 20.50 -20.81 -16.54
C ASN A 182 19.92 -19.75 -17.50
N SER A 183 20.74 -19.17 -18.38
CA SER A 183 20.40 -18.07 -19.30
C SER A 183 19.24 -18.32 -20.28
N THR A 184 18.73 -19.56 -20.35
CA THR A 184 17.43 -19.87 -20.95
C THR A 184 16.33 -19.73 -19.89
N LEU A 185 16.11 -18.49 -19.46
CA LEU A 185 15.11 -18.13 -18.46
C LEU A 185 13.72 -18.54 -18.95
N MET A 186 13.16 -19.57 -18.33
CA MET A 186 11.74 -19.88 -18.47
C MET A 186 10.94 -18.75 -17.81
N SER A 187 10.04 -18.10 -18.55
CA SER A 187 9.12 -17.12 -17.99
C SER A 187 7.92 -17.82 -17.35
N PHE A 188 7.75 -17.67 -16.04
CA PHE A 188 6.56 -18.15 -15.34
C PHE A 188 5.37 -17.20 -15.62
N PRO A 189 4.15 -17.73 -15.82
CA PRO A 189 2.95 -16.90 -15.93
C PRO A 189 2.69 -16.06 -14.69
N VAL A 190 2.08 -14.88 -14.87
CA VAL A 190 1.77 -13.94 -13.78
C VAL A 190 0.91 -14.59 -12.69
N TRP A 191 -0.13 -15.34 -13.06
CA TRP A 191 -0.99 -16.04 -12.10
C TRP A 191 -0.22 -17.05 -11.23
N TYR A 192 0.87 -17.62 -11.74
CA TYR A 192 1.64 -18.65 -11.03
C TYR A 192 2.44 -18.01 -9.90
N ILE A 193 3.31 -17.05 -10.23
CA ILE A 193 4.18 -16.38 -9.25
C ILE A 193 3.39 -15.41 -8.38
N ASP A 194 2.63 -14.47 -8.97
CA ASP A 194 1.92 -13.47 -8.16
C ASP A 194 0.78 -14.10 -7.34
N GLY A 195 0.15 -15.15 -7.87
CA GLY A 195 -0.82 -15.96 -7.12
C GLY A 195 -0.19 -16.69 -5.95
N LEU A 196 0.98 -17.31 -6.15
CA LEU A 196 1.70 -18.01 -5.08
C LEU A 196 2.22 -17.05 -4.01
N VAL A 197 2.80 -15.92 -4.43
CA VAL A 197 3.19 -14.83 -3.52
C VAL A 197 1.98 -14.37 -2.70
N SER A 198 0.82 -14.19 -3.34
CA SER A 198 -0.40 -13.82 -2.63
C SER A 198 -0.83 -14.89 -1.64
N TYR A 199 -0.72 -16.18 -1.96
CA TYR A 199 -1.07 -17.29 -1.06
C TYR A 199 -0.13 -17.37 0.14
N LEU A 200 1.18 -17.22 -0.07
CA LEU A 200 2.17 -17.27 1.02
C LEU A 200 2.14 -16.05 1.93
N SER A 201 1.66 -14.90 1.42
CA SER A 201 1.65 -13.63 2.16
C SER A 201 0.32 -13.30 2.83
N GLU A 202 -0.79 -13.83 2.36
CA GLU A 202 -2.13 -13.50 2.88
C GLU A 202 -2.91 -14.77 3.19
N PRO A 203 -3.47 -14.90 4.41
CA PRO A 203 -4.48 -15.91 4.65
C PRO A 203 -5.74 -15.60 3.83
N TRP A 204 -6.56 -16.63 3.59
CA TRP A 204 -7.87 -16.45 2.98
C TRP A 204 -8.70 -15.45 3.80
N ASN A 205 -9.18 -14.39 3.15
CA ASN A 205 -9.87 -13.29 3.80
C ASN A 205 -11.11 -12.86 3.01
N THR A 206 -11.93 -11.99 3.60
CA THR A 206 -13.21 -11.52 3.05
C THR A 206 -13.05 -10.84 1.67
N GLU A 207 -11.96 -10.10 1.44
CA GLU A 207 -11.72 -9.45 0.14
C GLU A 207 -11.41 -10.49 -0.94
N ILE A 208 -10.47 -11.40 -0.67
CA ILE A 208 -10.08 -12.47 -1.60
C ILE A 208 -11.28 -13.34 -1.93
N ASP A 209 -12.04 -13.77 -0.91
CA ASP A 209 -13.22 -14.61 -1.11
C ASP A 209 -14.26 -13.91 -2.00
N ASN A 210 -14.55 -12.63 -1.75
CA ASN A 210 -15.52 -11.87 -2.55
C ASN A 210 -15.04 -11.65 -4.01
N ARG A 211 -13.73 -11.45 -4.23
CA ARG A 211 -13.14 -11.30 -5.58
C ARG A 211 -13.16 -12.62 -6.36
N VAL A 212 -12.77 -13.71 -5.71
CA VAL A 212 -12.77 -15.05 -6.30
C VAL A 212 -14.20 -15.49 -6.61
N ARG A 213 -15.14 -15.24 -5.70
CA ARG A 213 -16.57 -15.48 -5.90
C ARG A 213 -17.14 -14.76 -7.13
N ASP A 214 -16.84 -13.47 -7.32
CA ASP A 214 -17.26 -12.74 -8.53
C ASP A 214 -16.60 -13.32 -9.79
N GLY A 215 -15.34 -13.74 -9.71
CA GLY A 215 -14.60 -14.37 -10.80
C GLY A 215 -15.25 -15.64 -11.33
N PHE A 216 -15.67 -16.54 -10.42
CA PHE A 216 -16.35 -17.79 -10.79
C PHE A 216 -17.80 -17.60 -11.22
N LEU A 217 -18.56 -16.73 -10.54
CA LEU A 217 -19.97 -16.51 -10.88
C LEU A 217 -20.15 -15.72 -12.20
N THR A 218 -19.12 -15.01 -12.65
CA THR A 218 -19.12 -14.33 -13.95
C THR A 218 -18.40 -15.11 -15.06
N ASP A 219 -18.01 -16.37 -14.78
CA ASP A 219 -17.28 -17.24 -15.70
C ASP A 219 -15.97 -16.62 -16.26
N LYS A 220 -15.39 -15.65 -15.54
CA LYS A 220 -14.19 -14.93 -15.96
C LYS A 220 -12.96 -15.85 -15.95
N TYR A 221 -12.90 -16.72 -14.96
CA TYR A 221 -11.78 -17.64 -14.75
C TYR A 221 -11.76 -18.80 -15.77
N LEU A 222 -12.80 -18.97 -16.60
CA LEU A 222 -12.79 -19.91 -17.73
C LEU A 222 -11.64 -19.63 -18.72
N LYS A 223 -11.21 -18.37 -18.83
CA LYS A 223 -10.06 -17.96 -19.66
C LYS A 223 -8.81 -17.75 -18.82
N PHE A 224 -8.48 -18.72 -17.97
CA PHE A 224 -7.41 -18.64 -16.98
C PHE A 224 -6.06 -18.14 -17.55
N SER A 225 -5.69 -18.60 -18.74
CA SER A 225 -4.43 -18.20 -19.42
C SER A 225 -4.36 -16.73 -19.86
N HIS A 226 -5.50 -16.05 -19.97
CA HIS A 226 -5.59 -14.65 -20.42
C HIS A 226 -5.82 -13.68 -19.25
N LEU A 227 -5.78 -14.16 -18.01
CA LEU A 227 -5.95 -13.31 -16.84
C LEU A 227 -4.71 -12.43 -16.67
N GLU A 228 -4.95 -11.14 -16.44
CA GLU A 228 -3.90 -10.14 -16.21
C GLU A 228 -4.15 -9.37 -14.91
N GLY A 229 -3.09 -8.78 -14.35
CA GLY A 229 -3.18 -7.89 -13.19
C GLY A 229 -3.74 -8.56 -11.93
N SER A 230 -4.63 -7.84 -11.23
CA SER A 230 -5.21 -8.32 -9.96
C SER A 230 -6.06 -9.58 -10.14
N ASP A 231 -6.69 -9.77 -11.30
CA ASP A 231 -7.52 -10.95 -11.54
C ASP A 231 -6.67 -12.22 -11.63
N ALA A 232 -5.50 -12.15 -12.28
CA ALA A 232 -4.54 -13.25 -12.34
C ALA A 232 -4.02 -13.61 -10.94
N ARG A 233 -3.76 -12.59 -10.12
CA ARG A 233 -3.33 -12.75 -8.73
C ARG A 233 -4.39 -13.47 -7.89
N PHE A 234 -5.65 -13.02 -7.92
CA PHE A 234 -6.73 -13.66 -7.14
C PHE A 234 -7.05 -15.08 -7.63
N ALA A 235 -7.08 -15.30 -8.96
CA ALA A 235 -7.29 -16.62 -9.53
C ALA A 235 -6.16 -17.58 -9.14
N GLY A 236 -4.91 -17.15 -9.28
CA GLY A 236 -3.73 -17.91 -8.85
C GLY A 236 -3.73 -18.20 -7.35
N HIS A 237 -4.06 -17.21 -6.51
CA HIS A 237 -4.21 -17.41 -5.07
C HIS A 237 -5.23 -18.51 -4.76
N SER A 238 -6.39 -18.49 -5.42
CA SER A 238 -7.42 -19.53 -5.23
C SER A 238 -7.04 -20.91 -5.76
N LEU A 239 -6.22 -20.99 -6.80
CA LEU A 239 -5.68 -22.26 -7.30
C LEU A 239 -4.67 -22.85 -6.30
N TRP A 240 -3.75 -22.04 -5.78
CA TRP A 240 -2.80 -22.48 -4.76
C TRP A 240 -3.48 -22.86 -3.44
N TYR A 241 -4.50 -22.10 -3.04
CA TYR A 241 -5.36 -22.47 -1.91
C TYR A 241 -5.98 -23.85 -2.12
N TYR A 242 -6.60 -24.09 -3.28
CA TYR A 242 -7.19 -25.39 -3.61
C TYR A 242 -6.16 -26.52 -3.57
N ILE A 243 -4.96 -26.30 -4.14
CA ILE A 243 -3.88 -27.29 -4.11
C ILE A 243 -3.46 -27.59 -2.68
N ALA A 244 -3.28 -26.55 -1.85
CA ALA A 244 -2.90 -26.72 -0.45
C ALA A 244 -3.96 -27.48 0.35
N THR A 245 -5.24 -27.16 0.15
CA THR A 245 -6.35 -27.81 0.86
C THR A 245 -6.49 -29.29 0.46
N ARG A 246 -6.28 -29.64 -0.82
CA ARG A 246 -6.52 -31.00 -1.31
C ARG A 246 -5.29 -31.92 -1.29
N TYR A 247 -4.11 -31.38 -1.55
CA TYR A 247 -2.86 -32.13 -1.68
C TYR A 247 -1.83 -31.79 -0.59
N GLY A 248 -2.11 -30.81 0.28
CA GLY A 248 -1.24 -30.38 1.36
C GLY A 248 -0.28 -29.26 0.96
N GLU A 249 0.18 -28.48 1.94
CA GLU A 249 1.09 -27.34 1.71
C GLU A 249 2.46 -27.76 1.16
N SER A 250 2.95 -28.97 1.47
CA SER A 250 4.25 -29.46 0.99
C SER A 250 4.30 -29.63 -0.53
N ALA A 251 3.17 -29.96 -1.15
CA ALA A 251 3.08 -30.13 -2.60
C ALA A 251 3.43 -28.84 -3.36
N ILE A 252 3.22 -27.66 -2.76
CA ILE A 252 3.52 -26.38 -3.40
C ILE A 252 5.00 -26.27 -3.74
N THR A 253 5.88 -26.52 -2.77
CA THR A 253 7.33 -26.42 -2.95
C THR A 253 7.81 -27.43 -3.99
N ASP A 254 7.30 -28.66 -3.93
CA ASP A 254 7.64 -29.71 -4.89
C ASP A 254 7.20 -29.35 -6.31
N ILE A 255 6.01 -28.76 -6.48
CA ILE A 255 5.48 -28.32 -7.77
C ILE A 255 6.39 -27.24 -8.38
N VAL A 256 6.79 -26.23 -7.58
CA VAL A 256 7.66 -25.14 -8.07
C VAL A 256 9.04 -25.69 -8.45
N TYR A 257 9.57 -26.62 -7.65
CA TYR A 257 10.86 -27.26 -7.92
C TYR A 257 10.81 -28.10 -9.21
N MET A 258 9.77 -28.92 -9.39
CA MET A 258 9.56 -29.72 -10.60
C MET A 258 9.29 -28.86 -11.83
N ALA A 259 8.53 -27.77 -11.69
CA ALA A 259 8.28 -26.83 -12.79
C ALA A 259 9.59 -26.20 -13.30
N LYS A 260 10.48 -25.81 -12.38
CA LYS A 260 11.83 -25.33 -12.72
C LYS A 260 12.66 -26.41 -13.41
N SER A 261 12.75 -27.61 -12.81
CA SER A 261 13.60 -28.68 -13.33
C SER A 261 13.18 -29.15 -14.72
N SER A 262 11.86 -29.23 -14.97
CA SER A 262 11.30 -29.64 -16.25
C SER A 262 11.21 -28.51 -17.28
N ARG A 263 11.49 -27.27 -16.89
CA ARG A 263 11.30 -26.06 -17.71
C ARG A 263 9.88 -25.93 -18.27
N ASN A 264 8.89 -26.41 -17.53
CA ASN A 264 7.48 -26.37 -17.89
C ASN A 264 6.61 -26.22 -16.63
N THR A 265 5.78 -25.17 -16.58
CA THR A 265 4.94 -24.87 -15.41
C THR A 265 3.88 -25.93 -15.18
N GLU A 266 3.37 -26.52 -16.26
CA GLU A 266 2.29 -27.50 -16.20
C GLU A 266 2.80 -28.89 -15.80
N ALA A 267 4.03 -29.21 -16.18
CA ALA A 267 4.67 -30.48 -15.85
C ALA A 267 4.86 -30.65 -14.34
N GLY A 268 5.10 -29.56 -13.61
CA GLY A 268 5.20 -29.59 -12.14
C GLY A 268 3.94 -30.17 -11.47
N PHE A 269 2.74 -29.82 -11.95
CA PHE A 269 1.50 -30.40 -11.45
C PHE A 269 1.41 -31.88 -11.79
N LEU A 270 1.70 -32.26 -13.04
CA LEU A 270 1.61 -33.65 -13.46
C LEU A 270 2.56 -34.57 -12.66
N TYR A 271 3.80 -34.14 -12.40
CA TYR A 271 4.77 -34.98 -11.70
C TYR A 271 4.52 -35.11 -10.20
N VAL A 272 3.98 -34.07 -9.55
CA VAL A 272 3.80 -34.05 -8.09
C VAL A 272 2.43 -34.56 -7.68
N ILE A 273 1.36 -34.09 -8.31
CA ILE A 273 -0.01 -34.45 -7.94
C ILE A 273 -0.62 -35.52 -8.87
N ASN A 274 0.08 -35.92 -9.94
CA ASN A 274 -0.38 -36.91 -10.93
C ASN A 274 -1.70 -36.50 -11.63
N VAL A 275 -1.92 -35.20 -11.81
CA VAL A 275 -3.10 -34.64 -12.48
C VAL A 275 -2.65 -33.69 -13.58
N SER A 276 -3.25 -33.80 -14.77
CA SER A 276 -2.99 -32.86 -15.86
C SER A 276 -3.51 -31.46 -15.51
N PHE A 277 -2.82 -30.42 -15.96
CA PHE A 277 -3.23 -29.04 -15.66
C PHE A 277 -4.67 -28.73 -16.09
N LYS A 278 -5.12 -29.28 -17.23
CA LYS A 278 -6.51 -29.15 -17.69
C LYS A 278 -7.52 -29.76 -16.71
N ASN A 279 -7.28 -30.97 -16.23
CA ASN A 279 -8.18 -31.63 -15.27
C ASN A 279 -8.15 -30.90 -13.92
N LEU A 280 -6.97 -30.45 -13.48
CA LEU A 280 -6.82 -29.65 -12.28
C LEU A 280 -7.70 -28.39 -12.31
N LEU A 281 -7.69 -27.66 -13.44
CA LEU A 281 -8.54 -26.47 -13.59
C LEU A 281 -10.05 -26.80 -13.56
N GLN A 282 -10.46 -27.94 -14.13
CA GLN A 282 -11.86 -28.38 -14.09
C GLN A 282 -12.31 -28.74 -12.67
N GLU A 283 -11.48 -29.46 -11.92
CA GLU A 283 -11.78 -29.84 -10.53
C GLU A 283 -11.75 -28.62 -9.60
N TRP A 284 -10.82 -27.70 -9.81
CA TRP A 284 -10.73 -26.41 -9.12
C TRP A 284 -11.99 -25.55 -9.37
N GLU A 285 -12.44 -25.47 -10.62
CA GLU A 285 -13.66 -24.73 -10.97
C GLU A 285 -14.90 -25.35 -10.32
N ALA A 286 -15.05 -26.69 -10.39
CA ALA A 286 -16.16 -27.40 -9.78
C ALA A 286 -16.23 -27.15 -8.26
N PHE A 287 -15.07 -27.23 -7.59
CA PHE A 287 -14.96 -27.01 -6.14
C PHE A 287 -15.48 -25.62 -5.72
N PHE A 288 -15.05 -24.55 -6.40
CA PHE A 288 -15.49 -23.20 -6.04
C PHE A 288 -16.92 -22.90 -6.51
N LYS A 289 -17.37 -23.44 -7.66
CA LYS A 289 -18.76 -23.27 -8.10
C LYS A 289 -19.73 -23.93 -7.12
N GLU A 290 -19.44 -25.13 -6.64
CA GLU A 290 -20.24 -25.82 -5.63
C GLU A 290 -20.28 -25.01 -4.32
N LYS A 291 -19.10 -24.59 -3.81
CA LYS A 291 -18.99 -23.76 -2.60
C LYS A 291 -19.86 -22.49 -2.68
N TYR A 292 -19.74 -21.74 -3.78
CA TYR A 292 -20.45 -20.46 -3.92
C TYR A 292 -21.92 -20.58 -4.34
N GLN A 293 -22.34 -21.69 -4.94
CA GLN A 293 -23.75 -21.96 -5.19
C GLN A 293 -24.51 -22.21 -3.89
N GLY A 294 -23.92 -22.99 -2.98
CA GLY A 294 -24.46 -23.20 -1.63
C GLY A 294 -24.54 -21.90 -0.82
N ASP A 295 -23.44 -21.13 -0.80
CA ASP A 295 -23.39 -19.88 -0.02
C ASP A 295 -24.40 -18.81 -0.47
N ASN A 296 -24.81 -18.80 -1.75
CA ASN A 296 -25.66 -17.75 -2.30
C ASN A 296 -27.16 -18.06 -2.29
N SER A 297 -27.61 -19.26 -1.89
CA SER A 297 -29.02 -19.65 -1.98
C SER A 297 -29.97 -18.68 -1.25
N ASP A 298 -29.53 -18.17 -0.09
CA ASP A 298 -30.32 -17.34 0.81
C ASP A 298 -29.88 -15.86 0.80
N ARG A 299 -29.04 -15.46 -0.17
CA ARG A 299 -28.43 -14.12 -0.25
C ARG A 299 -28.95 -13.35 -1.45
N VAL A 300 -29.11 -12.03 -1.29
CA VAL A 300 -29.70 -11.17 -2.32
C VAL A 300 -28.71 -10.08 -2.74
N LEU A 301 -28.84 -9.54 -3.93
CA LEU A 301 -28.16 -8.29 -4.30
C LEU A 301 -28.98 -7.07 -3.82
N PRO A 302 -28.37 -5.88 -3.68
CA PRO A 302 -29.12 -4.67 -3.33
C PRO A 302 -30.24 -4.43 -4.35
N SER A 303 -31.48 -4.31 -3.84
CA SER A 303 -32.69 -4.05 -4.62
C SER A 303 -32.90 -2.58 -4.97
N SER A 304 -32.12 -1.70 -4.34
CA SER A 304 -32.14 -0.24 -4.50
C SER A 304 -31.78 0.24 -5.91
N ASP A 305 -32.15 1.49 -6.22
CA ASP A 305 -31.87 2.11 -7.50
C ASP A 305 -30.35 2.32 -7.74
N LYS A 306 -29.94 2.06 -8.98
CA LYS A 306 -28.56 2.24 -9.45
C LYS A 306 -28.37 3.62 -10.05
N ILE A 307 -27.40 4.40 -9.55
CA ILE A 307 -27.05 5.71 -10.13
C ILE A 307 -26.65 5.59 -11.61
N LYS A 308 -25.93 4.52 -11.94
CA LYS A 308 -25.65 4.13 -13.32
C LYS A 308 -25.99 2.67 -13.53
N LYS A 309 -26.88 2.39 -14.48
CA LYS A 309 -27.28 1.02 -14.85
C LYS A 309 -26.11 0.14 -15.24
N ARG A 310 -25.10 0.68 -15.93
CA ARG A 310 -23.91 -0.07 -16.37
C ARG A 310 -22.64 0.79 -16.29
N PRO A 311 -21.95 0.78 -15.15
CA PRO A 311 -20.65 1.44 -14.98
C PRO A 311 -19.59 0.86 -15.92
N ASN A 312 -18.56 1.67 -16.22
CA ASN A 312 -17.42 1.19 -17.00
C ASN A 312 -16.57 0.25 -16.13
N LYS A 313 -16.18 -0.90 -16.67
CA LYS A 313 -15.34 -1.91 -15.98
C LYS A 313 -13.98 -1.34 -15.55
N ASN A 314 -13.45 -0.36 -16.28
CA ASN A 314 -12.14 0.25 -16.01
C ASN A 314 -12.19 1.33 -14.92
N PHE A 315 -13.38 1.68 -14.41
CA PHE A 315 -13.54 2.71 -13.38
C PHE A 315 -13.69 2.05 -12.02
N VAL A 316 -12.81 2.43 -11.11
CA VAL A 316 -12.92 2.08 -9.68
C VAL A 316 -13.66 3.23 -9.01
N TYR A 317 -14.83 2.95 -8.45
CA TYR A 317 -15.60 3.92 -7.68
C TYR A 317 -15.20 3.79 -6.23
N ASN A 318 -14.71 4.89 -5.65
CA ASN A 318 -14.02 4.81 -4.36
C ASN A 318 -14.91 5.24 -3.20
N ARG A 319 -15.67 6.33 -3.38
CA ARG A 319 -16.49 6.94 -2.33
C ARG A 319 -17.74 7.59 -2.90
N ALA A 320 -18.85 7.44 -2.20
CA ALA A 320 -20.11 8.13 -2.43
C ALA A 320 -20.56 8.81 -1.13
N ARG A 321 -20.85 10.11 -1.17
CA ARG A 321 -21.29 10.88 0.01
C ARG A 321 -22.56 11.66 -0.31
N ILE A 322 -23.56 11.54 0.54
CA ILE A 322 -24.87 12.16 0.39
C ILE A 322 -24.80 13.60 0.90
N SER A 323 -25.44 14.51 0.16
CA SER A 323 -25.62 15.88 0.61
C SER A 323 -26.65 15.93 1.74
N PRO A 324 -26.46 16.74 2.79
CA PRO A 324 -27.41 16.88 3.90
C PRO A 324 -28.85 17.26 3.53
N ASP A 325 -29.04 17.80 2.32
CA ASP A 325 -30.38 18.10 1.77
C ASP A 325 -31.06 16.87 1.11
N GLY A 326 -30.37 15.74 0.97
CA GLY A 326 -30.84 14.54 0.28
C GLY A 326 -30.99 14.69 -1.25
N ARG A 327 -30.74 15.88 -1.82
CA ARG A 327 -30.97 16.18 -3.23
C ARG A 327 -29.81 15.76 -4.13
N ARG A 328 -28.60 15.65 -3.58
CA ARG A 328 -27.39 15.41 -4.35
C ARG A 328 -26.50 14.33 -3.76
N LEU A 329 -25.79 13.64 -4.64
CA LEU A 329 -24.78 12.65 -4.29
C LEU A 329 -23.44 13.04 -4.91
N ALA A 330 -22.41 13.22 -4.07
CA ALA A 330 -21.04 13.38 -4.54
C ALA A 330 -20.38 12.01 -4.61
N PHE A 331 -19.86 11.62 -5.77
CA PHE A 331 -19.10 10.38 -5.89
C PHE A 331 -17.83 10.58 -6.69
N SER A 332 -16.82 9.77 -6.38
CA SER A 332 -15.54 9.79 -7.09
C SER A 332 -15.28 8.46 -7.79
N TYR A 333 -14.67 8.56 -8.98
CA TYR A 333 -14.11 7.39 -9.65
C TYR A 333 -12.69 7.66 -10.10
N ASN A 334 -11.91 6.59 -10.17
CA ASN A 334 -10.54 6.56 -10.63
C ASN A 334 -10.41 5.66 -11.87
N GLU A 335 -9.71 6.18 -12.88
CA GLU A 335 -9.38 5.46 -14.10
C GLU A 335 -7.85 5.44 -14.25
N ALA A 336 -7.23 4.36 -13.80
CA ALA A 336 -5.78 4.13 -13.89
C ALA A 336 -4.92 5.32 -13.39
N GLY A 337 -5.30 5.97 -12.29
CA GLY A 337 -4.56 7.10 -11.70
C GLY A 337 -5.14 8.48 -12.01
N LYS A 338 -6.06 8.59 -12.98
CA LYS A 338 -6.82 9.82 -13.22
C LYS A 338 -8.17 9.74 -12.51
N TYR A 339 -8.37 10.58 -11.49
CA TYR A 339 -9.62 10.60 -10.74
C TYR A 339 -10.47 11.82 -11.07
N LYS A 340 -11.78 11.65 -10.93
CA LYS A 340 -12.79 12.69 -11.15
C LYS A 340 -13.81 12.65 -10.03
N ILE A 341 -14.26 13.83 -9.63
CA ILE A 341 -15.36 14.00 -8.67
C ILE A 341 -16.58 14.49 -9.45
N LEU A 342 -17.71 13.82 -9.23
CA LEU A 342 -18.98 14.11 -9.88
C LEU A 342 -20.04 14.36 -8.81
N LEU A 343 -20.95 15.24 -9.16
CA LEU A 343 -22.14 15.56 -8.39
C LEU A 343 -23.35 15.08 -9.18
N TYR A 344 -24.08 14.12 -8.65
CA TYR A 344 -25.35 13.67 -9.19
C TYR A 344 -26.48 14.46 -8.54
N ASP A 345 -27.38 15.01 -9.34
CA ASP A 345 -28.60 15.64 -8.87
C ASP A 345 -29.78 14.69 -9.12
N PHE A 346 -30.50 14.32 -8.06
CA PHE A 346 -31.58 13.34 -8.13
C PHE A 346 -32.82 13.88 -8.85
N GLU A 347 -33.06 15.19 -8.82
CA GLU A 347 -34.21 15.79 -9.52
C GLU A 347 -34.00 15.82 -11.03
N GLU A 348 -32.79 16.19 -11.47
CA GLU A 348 -32.47 16.27 -12.91
C GLU A 348 -32.07 14.92 -13.52
N GLY A 349 -31.73 13.94 -12.68
CA GLY A 349 -31.18 12.64 -13.11
C GLY A 349 -29.82 12.75 -13.81
N LYS A 350 -29.09 13.86 -13.59
CA LYS A 350 -27.84 14.19 -14.32
C LYS A 350 -26.64 14.28 -13.39
N SER A 351 -25.50 13.86 -13.91
CA SER A 351 -24.21 14.02 -13.22
C SER A 351 -23.39 15.17 -13.82
N LYS A 352 -22.87 16.05 -12.96
CA LYS A 352 -21.98 17.14 -13.32
C LYS A 352 -20.59 16.90 -12.74
N LYS A 353 -19.56 17.07 -13.58
CA LYS A 353 -18.16 16.98 -13.15
C LYS A 353 -17.75 18.27 -12.43
N ILE A 354 -17.19 18.16 -11.23
CA ILE A 354 -16.72 19.32 -10.44
C ILE A 354 -15.19 19.39 -10.35
N TYR A 355 -14.50 18.25 -10.39
CA TYR A 355 -13.04 18.21 -10.25
C TYR A 355 -12.41 17.09 -11.07
N THR A 356 -11.20 17.30 -11.56
CA THR A 356 -10.39 16.29 -12.26
C THR A 356 -8.92 16.52 -11.95
N SER A 357 -8.20 15.45 -11.64
CA SER A 357 -6.75 15.51 -11.42
C SER A 357 -6.11 14.13 -11.65
N GLY A 358 -4.79 14.10 -11.69
CA GLY A 358 -4.02 12.90 -12.02
C GLY A 358 -3.92 12.60 -13.52
N ASN A 359 -3.13 11.58 -13.83
CA ASN A 359 -2.85 11.10 -15.20
C ASN A 359 -3.12 9.60 -15.27
N ARG A 360 -3.53 9.12 -16.45
CA ARG A 360 -3.69 7.68 -16.69
C ARG A 360 -2.30 7.05 -16.85
N LEU A 361 -1.92 6.20 -15.92
CA LEU A 361 -0.61 5.56 -15.85
C LEU A 361 -0.78 4.07 -15.56
N ASN A 362 0.08 3.25 -16.17
CA ASN A 362 0.16 1.82 -15.85
C ASN A 362 1.12 1.63 -14.66
N GLU A 363 0.72 2.13 -13.49
CA GLU A 363 1.44 2.08 -12.22
C GLU A 363 0.45 1.75 -11.09
N LYS A 364 0.94 1.36 -9.92
CA LYS A 364 0.09 1.14 -8.74
C LYS A 364 -0.70 2.41 -8.41
N VAL A 365 -2.02 2.35 -8.42
CA VAL A 365 -2.89 3.50 -8.16
C VAL A 365 -3.21 3.58 -6.68
N ASP A 366 -3.29 4.81 -6.16
CA ASP A 366 -3.87 5.04 -4.84
C ASP A 366 -5.36 5.31 -5.03
N TYR A 367 -6.20 4.38 -4.56
CA TYR A 367 -7.66 4.47 -4.66
C TYR A 367 -8.30 5.15 -3.44
N GLN A 368 -7.52 5.49 -2.40
CA GLN A 368 -8.08 6.16 -1.21
C GLN A 368 -8.48 7.61 -1.51
N TYR A 369 -7.76 8.26 -2.43
CA TYR A 369 -8.02 9.63 -2.86
C TYR A 369 -8.88 9.67 -4.14
N PRO A 370 -9.77 10.67 -4.28
CA PRO A 370 -10.02 11.76 -3.34
C PRO A 370 -10.95 11.35 -2.19
N ILE A 371 -10.72 11.93 -1.00
CA ILE A 371 -11.62 11.78 0.15
C ILE A 371 -12.68 12.87 0.06
N LEU A 372 -13.96 12.54 0.27
CA LEU A 372 -15.09 13.46 0.13
C LEU A 372 -15.75 13.68 1.49
N ALA A 373 -16.11 14.92 1.80
CA ALA A 373 -16.87 15.27 3.01
C ALA A 373 -17.82 16.44 2.71
N TRP A 374 -19.11 16.27 2.97
CA TRP A 374 -20.11 17.32 2.84
C TRP A 374 -20.16 18.20 4.09
N HIS A 375 -20.18 19.51 3.89
CA HIS A 375 -20.48 20.44 4.97
C HIS A 375 -21.96 20.29 5.37
N PRO A 376 -22.32 20.32 6.66
CA PRO A 376 -23.70 20.10 7.13
C PRO A 376 -24.75 21.08 6.55
N THR A 377 -24.32 22.24 6.04
CA THR A 377 -25.22 23.18 5.34
C THR A 377 -25.64 22.72 3.93
N GLY A 378 -25.00 21.70 3.36
CA GLY A 378 -25.25 21.23 1.99
C GLY A 378 -24.76 22.14 0.86
N GLU A 379 -24.21 23.34 1.16
CA GLU A 379 -23.77 24.29 0.13
C GLU A 379 -22.30 24.13 -0.29
N LEU A 380 -21.53 23.40 0.51
CA LEU A 380 -20.08 23.29 0.38
C LEU A 380 -19.65 21.82 0.46
N LEU A 381 -18.89 21.39 -0.54
CA LEU A 381 -18.27 20.07 -0.57
C LEU A 381 -16.77 20.24 -0.33
N ALA A 382 -16.24 19.62 0.72
CA ALA A 382 -14.81 19.48 0.88
C ALA A 382 -14.31 18.18 0.25
N PHE A 383 -13.12 18.24 -0.33
CA PHE A 383 -12.44 17.05 -0.79
C PHE A 383 -10.91 17.16 -0.64
N ILE A 384 -10.30 16.07 -0.20
CA ILE A 384 -8.87 16.00 0.06
C ILE A 384 -8.17 15.31 -1.11
N THR A 385 -7.09 15.91 -1.60
CA THR A 385 -6.26 15.38 -2.70
C THR A 385 -4.78 15.44 -2.36
N ILE A 386 -4.00 14.53 -2.95
CA ILE A 386 -2.54 14.62 -2.96
C ILE A 386 -2.11 15.17 -4.31
N GLU A 387 -1.48 16.34 -4.31
CA GLU A 387 -1.01 17.00 -5.53
C GLU A 387 0.42 17.50 -5.36
N LYS A 388 1.33 16.96 -6.19
CA LYS A 388 2.77 17.31 -6.17
C LYS A 388 3.41 17.04 -4.80
N GLY A 389 3.09 15.91 -4.18
CA GLY A 389 3.62 15.52 -2.87
C GLY A 389 3.03 16.28 -1.67
N VAL A 390 2.00 17.09 -1.86
CA VAL A 390 1.35 17.89 -0.80
C VAL A 390 -0.12 17.54 -0.68
N ILE A 391 -0.60 17.33 0.55
CA ILE A 391 -2.01 17.12 0.85
C ILE A 391 -2.74 18.46 0.80
N ARG A 392 -3.81 18.54 0.01
CA ARG A 392 -4.66 19.72 -0.15
C ARG A 392 -6.08 19.41 0.27
N LEU A 393 -6.61 20.27 1.14
CA LEU A 393 -8.02 20.35 1.45
C LEU A 393 -8.65 21.36 0.49
N ASN A 394 -9.52 20.90 -0.39
CA ASN A 394 -10.19 21.73 -1.38
C ASN A 394 -11.65 21.91 -1.00
N TYR A 395 -12.19 23.09 -1.26
CA TYR A 395 -13.59 23.41 -1.05
C TYR A 395 -14.24 23.78 -2.37
N TYR A 396 -15.44 23.25 -2.59
CA TYR A 396 -16.29 23.59 -3.72
C TYR A 396 -17.61 24.16 -3.22
N THR A 397 -17.82 25.46 -3.46
CA THR A 397 -19.09 26.13 -3.14
C THR A 397 -20.05 25.96 -4.31
N LEU A 398 -21.22 25.37 -4.08
CA LEU A 398 -22.19 25.03 -5.12
C LEU A 398 -22.80 26.26 -5.82
N LYS A 399 -23.15 27.30 -5.04
CA LYS A 399 -23.78 28.53 -5.56
C LYS A 399 -22.84 29.31 -6.48
N THR A 400 -21.62 29.59 -6.02
CA THR A 400 -20.65 30.42 -6.75
C THR A 400 -19.79 29.63 -7.72
N LYS A 401 -19.78 28.29 -7.62
CA LYS A 401 -18.86 27.39 -8.34
C LYS A 401 -17.38 27.72 -8.09
N LYS A 402 -17.09 28.36 -6.95
CA LYS A 402 -15.74 28.75 -6.55
C LYS A 402 -14.99 27.55 -5.97
N HIS A 403 -13.70 27.49 -6.27
CA HIS A 403 -12.77 26.51 -5.73
C HIS A 403 -11.75 27.22 -4.83
N ASP A 404 -11.79 26.92 -3.54
CA ASP A 404 -10.80 27.37 -2.57
C ASP A 404 -9.95 26.18 -2.11
N ARG A 405 -8.71 26.43 -1.66
CA ARG A 405 -7.79 25.36 -1.25
C ARG A 405 -6.90 25.77 -0.08
N ILE A 406 -6.63 24.82 0.79
CA ILE A 406 -5.72 24.93 1.93
C ILE A 406 -4.72 23.77 1.87
N ASN A 407 -3.44 24.06 2.11
CA ASN A 407 -2.42 23.02 2.22
C ASN A 407 -2.38 22.51 3.66
N LEU A 408 -2.48 21.20 3.85
CA LEU A 408 -2.35 20.57 5.17
C LEU A 408 -0.88 20.20 5.39
N LEU A 409 -0.23 20.87 6.33
CA LEU A 409 1.19 20.67 6.67
C LEU A 409 1.33 19.81 7.92
N GLY A 410 2.42 19.03 8.00
CA GLY A 410 2.76 18.19 9.16
C GLY A 410 2.08 16.82 9.21
N ILE A 411 1.25 16.50 8.23
CA ILE A 411 0.56 15.22 8.06
C ILE A 411 1.12 14.51 6.81
N GLN A 412 1.35 13.20 6.89
CA GLN A 412 1.92 12.41 5.79
C GLN A 412 0.86 11.83 4.85
N GLN A 413 -0.28 11.42 5.39
CA GLN A 413 -1.43 10.88 4.66
C GLN A 413 -2.71 11.10 5.47
N ILE A 414 -3.86 11.20 4.80
CA ILE A 414 -5.18 11.19 5.42
C ILE A 414 -5.94 10.01 4.84
N SER A 415 -6.56 9.20 5.69
CA SER A 415 -7.27 8.00 5.30
C SER A 415 -8.78 8.23 5.17
N ASP A 416 -9.35 9.07 6.03
CA ASP A 416 -10.78 9.42 6.03
C ASP A 416 -11.01 10.82 6.63
N ALA A 417 -12.13 11.45 6.28
CA ALA A 417 -12.49 12.78 6.76
C ALA A 417 -14.01 12.95 6.91
N SER A 418 -14.42 13.68 7.96
CA SER A 418 -15.83 14.00 8.19
C SER A 418 -16.00 15.35 8.89
N TYR A 419 -17.11 16.04 8.63
CA TYR A 419 -17.44 17.31 9.28
C TYR A 419 -18.07 17.12 10.66
N SER A 420 -17.86 18.08 11.54
CA SER A 420 -18.71 18.26 12.71
C SER A 420 -20.12 18.70 12.31
N PRO A 421 -21.17 18.35 13.08
CA PRO A 421 -22.53 18.78 12.78
C PRO A 421 -22.73 20.30 12.77
N ASP A 422 -21.88 21.06 13.46
CA ASP A 422 -21.88 22.54 13.41
C ASP A 422 -21.10 23.11 12.21
N GLY A 423 -20.35 22.27 11.48
CA GLY A 423 -19.53 22.66 10.34
C GLY A 423 -18.23 23.39 10.67
N SER A 424 -17.91 23.61 11.95
CA SER A 424 -16.72 24.39 12.36
C SER A 424 -15.42 23.58 12.34
N LYS A 425 -15.53 22.24 12.42
CA LYS A 425 -14.41 21.31 12.51
C LYS A 425 -14.51 20.18 11.50
N LEU A 426 -13.35 19.61 11.18
CA LEU A 426 -13.19 18.38 10.40
C LEU A 426 -12.44 17.36 11.23
N LEU A 427 -12.97 16.15 11.36
CA LEU A 427 -12.22 15.00 11.87
C LEU A 427 -11.47 14.33 10.73
N PHE A 428 -10.23 13.96 10.98
CA PHE A 428 -9.39 13.19 10.09
C PHE A 428 -8.90 11.94 10.82
N SER A 429 -8.87 10.81 10.12
CA SER A 429 -7.90 9.77 10.43
C SER A 429 -6.68 10.03 9.54
N ALA A 430 -5.51 10.20 10.16
CA ALA A 430 -4.34 10.66 9.46
C ALA A 430 -3.06 9.99 9.97
N VAL A 431 -2.11 9.85 9.05
CA VAL A 431 -0.79 9.28 9.34
C VAL A 431 0.18 10.38 9.74
N LYS A 432 0.80 10.19 10.89
CA LYS A 432 1.91 11.01 11.37
C LYS A 432 2.95 10.13 12.05
N SER A 433 4.22 10.31 11.65
CA SER A 433 5.34 9.55 12.21
C SER A 433 5.12 8.03 12.17
N GLY A 434 4.46 7.53 11.12
CA GLY A 434 4.24 6.10 10.93
C GLY A 434 3.07 5.48 11.71
N GLN A 435 2.19 6.28 12.29
CA GLN A 435 1.03 5.82 13.06
C GLN A 435 -0.23 6.50 12.53
N SER A 436 -1.35 5.78 12.54
CA SER A 436 -2.66 6.28 12.10
C SER A 436 -3.48 6.68 13.31
N ASP A 437 -3.61 7.99 13.52
CA ASP A 437 -4.31 8.57 14.66
C ASP A 437 -5.48 9.46 14.21
N ILE A 438 -6.35 9.81 15.16
CA ILE A 438 -7.45 10.75 14.95
C ILE A 438 -6.98 12.18 15.22
N PHE A 439 -7.35 13.08 14.33
CA PHE A 439 -7.09 14.51 14.43
C PHE A 439 -8.39 15.30 14.27
N SER A 440 -8.52 16.41 14.98
CA SER A 440 -9.54 17.42 14.71
C SER A 440 -8.90 18.67 14.12
N PHE A 441 -9.42 19.11 12.99
CA PHE A 441 -9.00 20.31 12.27
C PHE A 441 -10.06 21.40 12.41
N ASP A 442 -9.64 22.55 12.91
CA ASP A 442 -10.47 23.72 13.07
C ASP A 442 -10.38 24.59 11.81
N ILE A 443 -11.52 24.82 11.15
CA ILE A 443 -11.58 25.43 9.82
C ILE A 443 -11.30 26.94 9.91
N ALA A 444 -11.73 27.60 10.99
CA ALA A 444 -11.58 29.03 11.16
C ALA A 444 -10.11 29.42 11.42
N SER A 445 -9.43 28.64 12.27
CA SER A 445 -8.01 28.86 12.58
C SER A 445 -7.04 28.20 11.59
N GLY A 446 -7.49 27.19 10.84
CA GLY A 446 -6.64 26.39 9.96
C GLY A 446 -5.63 25.51 10.70
N THR A 447 -5.93 25.14 11.95
CA THR A 447 -5.03 24.35 12.81
C THR A 447 -5.62 22.97 13.09
N TRP A 448 -4.77 21.96 13.30
CA TRP A 448 -5.19 20.62 13.71
C TRP A 448 -4.66 20.28 15.10
N THR A 449 -5.41 19.46 15.83
CA THR A 449 -5.05 18.89 17.13
C THR A 449 -5.16 17.37 17.07
N GLN A 450 -4.17 16.68 17.62
CA GLN A 450 -4.14 15.23 17.69
C GLN A 450 -4.96 14.75 18.89
N LEU A 451 -5.89 13.80 18.67
CA LEU A 451 -6.79 13.28 19.70
C LEU A 451 -6.35 11.92 20.23
N THR A 452 -5.85 11.04 19.36
CA THR A 452 -5.27 9.75 19.74
C THR A 452 -3.78 9.70 19.43
N ASN A 453 -3.02 8.91 20.21
CA ASN A 453 -1.57 8.78 20.07
C ASN A 453 -1.12 7.46 20.73
N ASP A 454 -1.50 6.36 20.09
CA ASP A 454 -1.17 5.00 20.51
C ASP A 454 -0.58 4.19 19.33
N VAL A 455 -0.36 2.88 19.51
CA VAL A 455 0.21 2.01 18.46
C VAL A 455 -0.88 1.36 17.60
N PHE A 456 -2.15 1.52 17.97
CA PHE A 456 -3.26 0.96 17.23
C PHE A 456 -3.61 1.86 16.04
N ASN A 457 -4.33 1.29 15.08
CA ASN A 457 -4.78 2.04 13.91
C ASN A 457 -6.17 2.59 14.19
N ASP A 458 -6.30 3.91 14.21
CA ASP A 458 -7.59 4.55 14.38
C ASP A 458 -8.15 5.07 13.06
N GLN A 459 -9.32 4.57 12.69
CA GLN A 459 -9.90 4.75 11.36
C GLN A 459 -11.37 5.17 11.42
N ASN A 460 -11.85 5.78 10.33
CA ASN A 460 -13.23 6.22 10.13
C ASN A 460 -13.89 7.02 11.28
N PRO A 461 -13.25 8.08 11.81
CA PRO A 461 -13.81 8.85 12.91
C PRO A 461 -15.05 9.64 12.49
N ARG A 462 -16.10 9.63 13.30
CA ARG A 462 -17.34 10.42 13.11
C ARG A 462 -17.79 11.02 14.44
N PHE A 463 -18.31 12.24 14.39
CA PHE A 463 -18.99 12.83 15.53
C PHE A 463 -20.34 12.13 15.76
N VAL A 464 -20.68 11.93 17.03
CA VAL A 464 -21.95 11.38 17.49
C VAL A 464 -22.50 12.18 18.66
N HIS A 465 -23.81 12.08 18.91
CA HIS A 465 -24.50 12.88 19.93
C HIS A 465 -24.24 14.39 19.73
N GLY A 466 -24.30 14.83 18.47
CA GLY A 466 -23.93 16.17 18.05
C GLY A 466 -22.41 16.36 18.01
N MET A 467 -21.80 16.77 19.11
CA MET A 467 -20.34 16.98 19.20
C MET A 467 -19.75 16.49 20.52
N LYS A 468 -20.52 15.74 21.31
CA LYS A 468 -20.07 15.30 22.64
C LYS A 468 -19.11 14.14 22.56
N GLN A 469 -19.22 13.31 21.52
CA GLN A 469 -18.48 12.07 21.39
C GLN A 469 -18.05 11.83 19.96
N ILE A 470 -17.04 10.97 19.80
CA ILE A 470 -16.50 10.53 18.52
C ILE A 470 -16.51 9.01 18.51
N ILE A 471 -17.14 8.41 17.51
CA ILE A 471 -17.09 6.97 17.23
C ILE A 471 -16.08 6.70 16.12
N PHE A 472 -15.34 5.60 16.23
CA PHE A 472 -14.29 5.22 15.28
C PHE A 472 -14.00 3.72 15.33
N SER A 473 -13.36 3.22 14.30
CA SER A 473 -12.92 1.82 14.17
C SER A 473 -11.45 1.71 14.59
N SER A 474 -11.10 0.67 15.36
CA SER A 474 -9.72 0.45 15.79
C SER A 474 -9.43 -1.01 16.13
N ASN A 475 -8.20 -1.44 15.93
CA ASN A 475 -7.72 -2.79 16.24
C ASN A 475 -7.21 -2.96 17.68
N ARG A 476 -7.63 -2.09 18.60
CA ARG A 476 -7.20 -2.13 19.99
C ARG A 476 -7.93 -3.22 20.79
N THR A 477 -7.22 -3.79 21.77
CA THR A 477 -7.75 -4.82 22.68
C THR A 477 -8.20 -4.29 24.04
N HIS A 478 -7.84 -3.04 24.38
CA HIS A 478 -8.11 -2.44 25.68
C HIS A 478 -8.75 -1.06 25.52
N ASP A 479 -9.51 -0.64 26.53
CA ASP A 479 -10.34 0.56 26.51
C ASP A 479 -9.60 1.83 26.95
N THR A 480 -8.27 1.81 26.98
CA THR A 480 -7.45 2.93 27.47
C THR A 480 -6.44 3.37 26.41
N LEU A 481 -6.34 4.67 26.22
CA LEU A 481 -5.30 5.27 25.38
C LEU A 481 -3.97 5.21 26.12
N ILE A 482 -3.11 4.29 25.69
CA ILE A 482 -1.76 4.12 26.24
C ILE A 482 -0.78 4.64 25.21
N THR A 483 0.04 5.62 25.57
CA THR A 483 1.20 6.00 24.77
C THR A 483 2.37 5.10 25.14
N PRO A 484 2.76 4.13 24.30
CA PRO A 484 3.85 3.23 24.65
C PRO A 484 5.19 3.95 24.62
N SER A 485 6.11 3.51 25.48
CA SER A 485 7.51 3.92 25.40
C SER A 485 8.14 3.41 24.10
N ARG A 486 9.21 4.09 23.64
CA ARG A 486 9.91 3.75 22.39
C ARG A 486 10.39 2.30 22.32
N GLU A 487 10.63 1.69 23.48
CA GLU A 487 11.22 0.36 23.63
C GLU A 487 10.17 -0.76 23.75
N ALA A 488 8.89 -0.43 23.97
CA ALA A 488 7.83 -1.40 24.28
C ALA A 488 6.72 -1.45 23.21
N ARG A 489 7.09 -1.52 21.92
CA ARG A 489 6.10 -1.67 20.84
C ARG A 489 5.68 -3.14 20.67
N PRO A 490 4.39 -3.48 20.80
CA PRO A 490 3.92 -4.85 20.56
C PRO A 490 4.07 -5.22 19.08
N LEU A 491 4.60 -6.42 18.82
CA LEU A 491 4.91 -6.93 17.48
C LEU A 491 3.71 -7.58 16.78
N ASN A 492 2.74 -8.05 17.56
CA ASN A 492 1.57 -8.75 17.07
C ASN A 492 0.33 -7.95 17.47
N LEU A 493 0.01 -6.94 16.67
CA LEU A 493 -1.25 -6.22 16.83
C LEU A 493 -2.40 -7.09 16.31
N PRO A 494 -3.60 -7.02 16.91
CA PRO A 494 -4.77 -7.64 16.35
C PRO A 494 -5.05 -7.12 14.93
N TYR A 495 -5.55 -8.01 14.07
CA TYR A 495 -5.98 -7.66 12.72
C TYR A 495 -7.45 -7.21 12.65
N GLN A 496 -8.21 -7.51 13.70
CA GLN A 496 -9.66 -7.27 13.78
C GLN A 496 -9.89 -5.88 14.34
N ASN A 497 -10.77 -5.10 13.69
CA ASN A 497 -11.19 -3.82 14.22
C ASN A 497 -12.53 -3.96 14.91
N ASP A 498 -12.65 -3.31 16.07
CA ASP A 498 -13.92 -3.07 16.74
C ASP A 498 -14.23 -1.58 16.76
N LEU A 499 -15.47 -1.24 17.09
CA LEU A 499 -15.92 0.13 17.25
C LEU A 499 -15.65 0.63 18.67
N PHE A 500 -15.04 1.80 18.76
CA PHE A 500 -14.75 2.51 20.01
C PHE A 500 -15.37 3.90 19.97
N MET A 501 -15.72 4.39 21.15
CA MET A 501 -16.28 5.73 21.36
C MET A 501 -15.45 6.48 22.38
N MET A 502 -15.22 7.77 22.13
CA MET A 502 -14.50 8.67 23.03
C MET A 502 -15.25 9.98 23.23
N ASP A 503 -15.09 10.58 24.40
CA ASP A 503 -15.62 11.92 24.68
C ASP A 503 -14.81 13.01 23.95
N PHE A 504 -15.50 14.06 23.51
CA PHE A 504 -14.94 15.22 22.86
C PHE A 504 -15.40 16.52 23.56
N PRO A 505 -14.49 17.33 24.14
CA PRO A 505 -13.03 17.14 24.17
C PRO A 505 -12.61 15.95 25.04
N LEU A 506 -11.46 15.34 24.75
CA LEU A 506 -10.95 14.21 25.52
C LEU A 506 -10.50 14.65 26.92
N HIS A 507 -11.04 14.03 27.99
CA HIS A 507 -10.70 14.40 29.38
C HIS A 507 -9.85 13.36 30.11
N LYS A 508 -10.14 12.06 29.97
CA LYS A 508 -9.53 10.98 30.79
C LYS A 508 -8.85 9.85 30.00
N GLY A 509 -8.80 9.93 28.66
CA GLY A 509 -8.21 8.89 27.82
C GLY A 509 -8.91 7.52 27.89
N LEU A 510 -10.09 7.46 28.52
CA LEU A 510 -10.94 6.28 28.60
C LEU A 510 -11.83 6.22 27.36
N LEU A 511 -11.86 5.06 26.72
CA LEU A 511 -12.70 4.75 25.59
C LEU A 511 -13.82 3.81 26.02
N GLN A 512 -14.96 3.87 25.34
CA GLN A 512 -16.02 2.89 25.47
C GLN A 512 -16.00 1.97 24.25
N ARG A 513 -15.81 0.67 24.47
CA ARG A 513 -15.95 -0.33 23.42
C ARG A 513 -17.42 -0.57 23.09
N ILE A 514 -17.78 -0.45 21.81
CA ILE A 514 -19.15 -0.58 21.31
C ILE A 514 -19.39 -1.99 20.77
N THR A 515 -18.45 -2.53 19.98
CA THR A 515 -18.51 -3.90 19.46
C THR A 515 -17.38 -4.75 20.03
N ASN A 516 -17.64 -6.06 20.12
CA ASN A 516 -16.63 -7.05 20.50
C ASN A 516 -17.02 -8.36 19.80
N THR A 517 -16.87 -8.38 18.49
CA THR A 517 -17.27 -9.52 17.67
C THR A 517 -16.03 -10.28 17.25
N PRO A 518 -15.82 -11.51 17.76
CA PRO A 518 -14.66 -12.31 17.37
C PRO A 518 -14.61 -12.49 15.86
N LEU A 519 -13.41 -12.43 15.28
CA LEU A 519 -13.11 -12.66 13.85
C LEU A 519 -13.65 -11.63 12.86
N ALA A 520 -14.53 -10.75 13.29
CA ALA A 520 -15.12 -9.73 12.45
C ALA A 520 -14.25 -8.46 12.41
N ASN A 521 -14.45 -7.67 11.37
CA ASN A 521 -13.84 -6.37 11.19
C ASN A 521 -14.95 -5.34 11.03
N GLU A 522 -15.14 -4.50 12.04
CA GLU A 522 -16.12 -3.43 12.02
C GLU A 522 -15.54 -2.09 11.55
N THR A 523 -16.14 -1.51 10.52
CA THR A 523 -15.67 -0.27 9.87
C THR A 523 -16.82 0.69 9.53
N GLU A 524 -16.47 1.93 9.19
CA GLU A 524 -17.40 2.99 8.76
C GLU A 524 -18.63 3.22 9.67
N PRO A 525 -18.45 3.45 10.98
CA PRO A 525 -19.56 3.72 11.89
C PRO A 525 -20.26 5.05 11.57
N ARG A 526 -21.60 5.08 11.67
CA ARG A 526 -22.47 6.25 11.49
C ARG A 526 -23.58 6.27 12.52
N GLU A 527 -23.90 7.45 13.04
CA GLU A 527 -25.07 7.63 13.92
C GLU A 527 -26.35 7.62 13.07
N TYR A 528 -27.29 6.73 13.41
CA TYR A 528 -28.63 6.73 12.82
C TYR A 528 -29.59 7.54 13.71
N THR A 529 -29.57 7.26 15.01
CA THR A 529 -30.26 8.05 16.04
C THR A 529 -29.48 7.89 17.35
N SER A 530 -29.79 8.69 18.36
CA SER A 530 -29.11 8.63 19.66
C SER A 530 -29.13 7.20 20.21
N GLY A 531 -27.95 6.64 20.49
CA GLY A 531 -27.80 5.26 20.97
C GLY A 531 -27.95 4.15 19.91
N LYS A 532 -28.17 4.48 18.63
CA LYS A 532 -28.22 3.51 17.52
C LYS A 532 -27.23 3.88 16.41
N TYR A 533 -26.31 2.98 16.11
CA TYR A 533 -25.23 3.19 15.15
C TYR A 533 -25.28 2.17 14.03
N MET A 534 -25.19 2.62 12.77
CA MET A 534 -25.01 1.73 11.63
C MET A 534 -23.52 1.62 11.30
N PHE A 535 -23.07 0.43 10.91
CA PHE A 535 -21.67 0.16 10.56
C PHE A 535 -21.58 -1.00 9.57
N LEU A 536 -20.39 -1.18 8.99
CA LEU A 536 -20.07 -2.33 8.15
C LEU A 536 -19.36 -3.39 8.97
N SER A 537 -19.73 -4.66 8.79
CA SER A 537 -19.04 -5.80 9.41
C SER A 537 -19.03 -7.00 8.48
N ASP A 538 -17.93 -7.76 8.50
CA ASP A 538 -17.77 -9.01 7.76
C ASP A 538 -17.98 -10.26 8.63
N ALA A 539 -18.71 -10.15 9.74
CA ALA A 539 -18.92 -11.24 10.71
C ALA A 539 -19.45 -12.56 10.12
N ASN A 540 -20.14 -12.54 8.98
CA ASN A 540 -20.61 -13.74 8.28
C ASN A 540 -19.72 -14.15 7.09
N GLY A 541 -18.57 -13.51 6.88
CA GLY A 541 -17.67 -13.70 5.73
C GLY A 541 -17.99 -12.84 4.51
N ILE A 542 -18.95 -11.92 4.61
CA ILE A 542 -19.27 -10.91 3.61
C ILE A 542 -19.51 -9.59 4.33
N THR A 543 -18.95 -8.49 3.84
CA THR A 543 -19.18 -7.17 4.44
C THR A 543 -20.64 -6.75 4.24
N ASN A 544 -21.41 -6.74 5.32
CA ASN A 544 -22.82 -6.37 5.38
C ASN A 544 -23.03 -5.17 6.31
N ARG A 545 -24.21 -4.57 6.23
CA ARG A 545 -24.60 -3.47 7.11
C ARG A 545 -25.23 -4.02 8.39
N TYR A 546 -24.80 -3.49 9.53
CA TYR A 546 -25.28 -3.85 10.85
C TYR A 546 -25.76 -2.62 11.61
N LEU A 547 -26.64 -2.85 12.58
CA LEU A 547 -27.15 -1.86 13.53
C LEU A 547 -26.71 -2.25 14.94
N ALA A 548 -25.92 -1.41 15.59
CA ALA A 548 -25.59 -1.50 17.01
C ALA A 548 -26.58 -0.65 17.81
N VAL A 549 -27.27 -1.26 18.77
CA VAL A 549 -28.11 -0.57 19.74
C VAL A 549 -27.38 -0.61 21.09
N VAL A 550 -26.99 0.56 21.57
CA VAL A 550 -26.34 0.72 22.87
C VAL A 550 -27.42 0.99 23.91
N ASP A 551 -27.47 0.13 24.92
CA ASP A 551 -28.42 0.24 26.03
C ASP A 551 -27.65 0.19 27.37
N SER A 552 -28.33 0.56 28.45
CA SER A 552 -27.75 0.62 29.79
C SER A 552 -28.64 -0.09 30.79
N ALA A 553 -28.06 -0.97 31.61
CA ALA A 553 -28.71 -1.57 32.76
C ALA A 553 -28.05 -1.08 34.04
N ILE A 554 -28.81 -0.95 35.12
CA ILE A 554 -28.25 -0.64 36.44
C ILE A 554 -27.37 -1.82 36.86
N ALA A 555 -26.07 -1.56 37.03
CA ALA A 555 -25.11 -2.54 37.49
C ALA A 555 -25.25 -2.75 39.00
N PHE A 556 -25.24 -1.65 39.75
CA PHE A 556 -25.51 -1.60 41.17
C PHE A 556 -25.90 -0.17 41.57
N VAL A 557 -26.55 -0.05 42.72
CA VAL A 557 -26.92 1.24 43.31
C VAL A 557 -26.27 1.31 44.67
N ASP A 558 -25.49 2.36 44.89
CA ASP A 558 -25.01 2.73 46.21
C ASP A 558 -25.57 4.12 46.55
N THR A 559 -24.73 5.16 46.58
CA THR A 559 -25.19 6.57 46.74
C THR A 559 -25.65 7.19 45.41
N ILE A 560 -25.12 6.68 44.29
CA ILE A 560 -25.54 7.01 42.92
C ILE A 560 -25.78 5.69 42.15
N ALA A 561 -26.67 5.72 41.16
CA ALA A 561 -26.89 4.58 40.30
C ALA A 561 -25.70 4.42 39.32
N HIS A 562 -25.05 3.26 39.35
CA HIS A 562 -23.99 2.91 38.40
C HIS A 562 -24.59 2.07 37.27
N TYR A 563 -24.37 2.50 36.03
CA TYR A 563 -24.88 1.83 34.83
C TYR A 563 -23.80 0.98 34.17
N ARG A 564 -24.17 -0.23 33.74
CA ARG A 564 -23.41 -1.03 32.78
C ARG A 564 -24.02 -0.85 31.40
N TYR A 565 -23.22 -0.36 30.47
CA TYR A 565 -23.59 -0.28 29.06
C TYR A 565 -23.33 -1.62 28.38
N PHE A 566 -24.25 -2.02 27.51
CA PHE A 566 -24.08 -3.19 26.65
C PHE A 566 -24.64 -2.86 25.26
N THR A 567 -24.12 -3.56 24.26
CA THR A 567 -24.47 -3.31 22.87
C THR A 567 -25.00 -4.57 22.24
N THR A 568 -26.16 -4.46 21.59
CA THR A 568 -26.73 -5.56 20.80
C THR A 568 -26.63 -5.21 19.31
N THR A 569 -26.06 -6.11 18.53
CA THR A 569 -25.85 -5.94 17.09
C THR A 569 -26.86 -6.73 16.28
N TYR A 570 -27.45 -6.09 15.27
CA TYR A 570 -28.46 -6.67 14.38
C TYR A 570 -27.99 -6.58 12.93
N PRO A 571 -27.94 -7.68 12.15
CA PRO A 571 -27.70 -7.59 10.71
C PRO A 571 -28.88 -6.89 10.02
N LEU A 572 -28.60 -5.87 9.19
CA LEU A 572 -29.61 -5.18 8.37
C LEU A 572 -29.67 -5.72 6.95
N THR A 573 -28.55 -6.24 6.43
CA THR A 573 -28.46 -6.80 5.08
C THR A 573 -27.84 -8.19 5.10
N ASN A 574 -28.16 -9.00 4.10
CA ASN A 574 -27.51 -10.29 3.83
C ASN A 574 -27.19 -10.39 2.34
N TYR A 575 -26.21 -9.59 1.91
CA TYR A 575 -25.86 -9.49 0.50
C TYR A 575 -25.01 -10.66 0.03
N ALA A 576 -25.17 -11.02 -1.26
CA ALA A 576 -24.34 -12.00 -1.94
C ALA A 576 -22.91 -11.49 -2.23
N ARG A 577 -22.67 -10.18 -2.04
CA ARG A 577 -21.42 -9.47 -2.34
C ARG A 577 -21.12 -8.44 -1.25
N SER A 578 -19.84 -8.22 -0.98
CA SER A 578 -19.39 -7.28 0.05
C SER A 578 -19.66 -5.82 -0.33
N LEU A 579 -20.12 -5.05 0.66
CA LEU A 579 -20.13 -3.59 0.63
C LEU A 579 -18.68 -3.05 0.73
N LEU A 580 -18.37 -2.05 -0.11
CA LEU A 580 -17.04 -1.44 -0.17
C LEU A 580 -16.97 -0.02 0.42
N ASP A 581 -18.07 0.71 0.39
CA ASP A 581 -18.21 2.05 0.96
C ASP A 581 -19.67 2.28 1.34
N PHE A 582 -19.88 2.95 2.46
CA PHE A 582 -21.18 3.26 3.05
C PHE A 582 -21.24 4.71 3.55
N ASP A 583 -22.32 5.38 3.20
CA ASP A 583 -22.66 6.69 3.75
C ASP A 583 -24.13 6.73 4.16
N LEU A 584 -24.37 7.42 5.27
CA LEU A 584 -25.68 7.56 5.88
C LEU A 584 -25.87 9.03 6.23
N ASP A 585 -26.99 9.60 5.78
CA ASP A 585 -27.48 10.87 6.27
C ASP A 585 -28.84 10.65 6.93
N ALA A 586 -28.82 10.57 8.26
CA ALA A 586 -30.02 10.30 9.06
C ALA A 586 -31.02 11.47 9.02
N ALA A 587 -30.55 12.71 8.84
CA ALA A 587 -31.42 13.89 8.77
C ALA A 587 -32.16 13.95 7.43
N ALA A 588 -31.48 13.62 6.33
CA ALA A 588 -32.08 13.53 5.01
C ALA A 588 -32.93 12.26 4.84
N GLY A 589 -32.66 11.20 5.60
CA GLY A 589 -33.38 9.93 5.53
C GLY A 589 -32.90 9.02 4.39
N TYR A 590 -31.64 9.15 3.97
CA TYR A 590 -31.07 8.39 2.84
C TYR A 590 -29.74 7.73 3.18
N TYR A 591 -29.42 6.65 2.46
CA TYR A 591 -28.12 6.01 2.50
C TYR A 591 -27.58 5.72 1.09
N SER A 592 -26.27 5.63 0.96
CA SER A 592 -25.59 5.29 -0.30
C SER A 592 -24.55 4.21 -0.07
N GLU A 593 -24.44 3.31 -1.04
CA GLU A 593 -23.60 2.12 -0.93
C GLU A 593 -22.86 1.85 -2.23
N ILE A 594 -21.64 1.30 -2.14
CA ILE A 594 -20.88 0.82 -3.29
C ILE A 594 -20.67 -0.69 -3.16
N VAL A 595 -21.10 -1.45 -4.18
CA VAL A 595 -20.91 -2.90 -4.26
C VAL A 595 -20.20 -3.26 -5.55
N PHE A 596 -19.23 -4.17 -5.45
CA PHE A 596 -18.56 -4.74 -6.62
C PHE A 596 -19.19 -6.07 -7.01
N HIS A 597 -19.76 -6.12 -8.22
CA HIS A 597 -20.28 -7.35 -8.83
C HIS A 597 -20.26 -7.24 -10.35
N ASP A 598 -20.29 -8.36 -11.07
CA ASP A 598 -20.22 -8.39 -12.54
C ASP A 598 -19.01 -7.62 -13.11
N GLN A 599 -17.90 -7.67 -12.38
CA GLN A 599 -16.65 -6.93 -12.68
C GLN A 599 -16.84 -5.40 -12.76
N ARG A 600 -17.81 -4.84 -12.04
CA ARG A 600 -18.13 -3.41 -12.02
C ARG A 600 -18.43 -2.94 -10.60
N TYR A 601 -18.12 -1.68 -10.34
CA TYR A 601 -18.51 -0.99 -9.11
C TYR A 601 -19.85 -0.30 -9.34
N TYR A 602 -20.89 -0.77 -8.66
CA TYR A 602 -22.22 -0.16 -8.69
C TYR A 602 -22.42 0.72 -7.47
N THR A 603 -22.92 1.93 -7.70
CA THR A 603 -23.35 2.84 -6.64
C THR A 603 -24.86 2.79 -6.53
N TYR A 604 -25.31 2.48 -5.33
CA TYR A 604 -26.70 2.37 -4.94
C TYR A 604 -27.08 3.53 -4.03
N PHE A 605 -28.34 3.93 -4.11
CA PHE A 605 -28.91 4.98 -3.28
C PHE A 605 -30.37 4.64 -2.97
N ASP A 606 -30.76 4.78 -1.70
CA ASP A 606 -32.12 4.48 -1.28
C ASP A 606 -32.49 5.24 0.01
N ARG A 607 -33.79 5.21 0.33
CA ARG A 607 -34.33 5.74 1.59
C ARG A 607 -34.10 4.76 2.74
N ILE A 608 -33.85 5.32 3.91
CA ILE A 608 -33.82 4.54 5.14
C ILE A 608 -35.24 4.03 5.41
N GLN A 609 -35.38 2.71 5.58
CA GLN A 609 -36.62 2.12 6.07
C GLN A 609 -36.62 2.18 7.59
N ASP A 610 -37.76 2.50 8.20
CA ASP A 610 -37.91 2.45 9.66
C ASP A 610 -37.76 0.99 10.12
N TYR A 611 -36.59 0.67 10.65
CA TYR A 611 -36.31 -0.66 11.16
C TYR A 611 -37.03 -0.85 12.49
N THR A 612 -38.19 -1.52 12.47
CA THR A 612 -38.74 -2.13 13.68
C THR A 612 -37.81 -3.28 14.07
N LEU A 613 -37.14 -3.14 15.22
CA LEU A 613 -36.25 -4.18 15.75
C LEU A 613 -37.07 -5.48 15.89
N PRO A 614 -36.76 -6.55 15.15
CA PRO A 614 -37.46 -7.81 15.33
C PRO A 614 -37.19 -8.30 16.75
N ALA A 615 -38.21 -8.80 17.45
CA ALA A 615 -38.08 -9.40 18.78
C ALA A 615 -37.10 -10.59 18.82
N SER A 616 -36.72 -11.12 17.64
CA SER A 616 -35.64 -12.09 17.45
C SER A 616 -35.05 -11.90 16.04
N ALA A 617 -34.08 -11.00 15.88
CA ALA A 617 -33.34 -10.95 14.63
C ALA A 617 -32.43 -12.19 14.56
N THR A 618 -32.70 -13.06 13.58
CA THR A 618 -31.82 -14.19 13.26
C THR A 618 -30.47 -13.66 12.80
N LYS A 619 -29.38 -14.18 13.38
CA LYS A 619 -28.03 -13.91 12.87
C LYS A 619 -27.94 -14.41 11.42
N ASN A 620 -27.27 -13.66 10.55
CA ASN A 620 -27.02 -14.11 9.18
C ASN A 620 -26.22 -15.42 9.21
N PRO A 621 -26.56 -16.41 8.38
CA PRO A 621 -25.77 -17.62 8.27
C PRO A 621 -24.35 -17.27 7.79
N PRO A 622 -23.29 -17.83 8.43
CA PRO A 622 -21.93 -17.67 7.96
C PRO A 622 -21.77 -18.26 6.55
N THR A 623 -20.83 -17.75 5.76
CA THR A 623 -20.39 -18.42 4.53
C THR A 623 -19.57 -19.66 4.86
N GLY A 624 -19.44 -20.60 3.93
CA GLY A 624 -18.58 -21.77 4.13
C GLY A 624 -17.13 -21.41 4.48
N TYR A 625 -16.63 -20.27 3.98
CA TYR A 625 -15.34 -19.71 4.42
C TYR A 625 -15.35 -19.31 5.91
N MET A 626 -16.36 -18.56 6.35
CA MET A 626 -16.40 -18.09 7.74
C MET A 626 -16.63 -19.27 8.71
N GLU A 627 -17.41 -20.27 8.31
CA GLU A 627 -17.56 -21.51 9.08
C GLU A 627 -16.24 -22.25 9.27
N GLU A 628 -15.45 -22.38 8.21
CA GLU A 628 -14.11 -22.99 8.25
C GLU A 628 -13.19 -22.20 9.19
N ARG A 629 -13.23 -20.87 9.11
CA ARG A 629 -12.45 -19.99 9.99
C ARG A 629 -12.85 -20.13 11.46
N ILE A 630 -14.15 -20.08 11.77
CA ILE A 630 -14.68 -20.27 13.12
C ILE A 630 -14.27 -21.64 13.69
N ARG A 631 -14.36 -22.71 12.88
CA ARG A 631 -13.95 -24.06 13.30
C ARG A 631 -12.45 -24.13 13.58
N SER A 632 -11.63 -23.49 12.74
CA SER A 632 -10.17 -23.48 12.89
C SER A 632 -9.72 -22.74 14.16
N GLU A 633 -10.39 -21.65 14.53
CA GLU A 633 -10.08 -20.93 15.78
C GLU A 633 -10.63 -21.63 17.00
N GLY A 634 -11.86 -22.14 16.97
CA GLY A 634 -12.42 -22.91 18.09
C GLY A 634 -11.55 -24.12 18.47
N SER A 635 -10.97 -24.81 17.47
CA SER A 635 -10.04 -25.91 17.71
C SER A 635 -8.72 -25.44 18.36
N ARG A 636 -8.24 -24.23 18.05
CA ARG A 636 -7.02 -23.66 18.65
C ARG A 636 -7.25 -23.30 20.12
N ASP A 637 -8.40 -22.73 20.45
CA ASP A 637 -8.75 -22.37 21.83
C ASP A 637 -8.94 -23.63 22.71
N GLU A 638 -9.48 -24.71 22.14
CA GLU A 638 -9.55 -26.01 22.82
C GLU A 638 -8.15 -26.59 23.10
N ILE A 639 -7.24 -26.58 22.13
CA ILE A 639 -5.86 -27.06 22.31
C ILE A 639 -5.09 -26.22 23.36
N GLN A 640 -5.28 -24.90 23.37
CA GLN A 640 -4.66 -24.02 24.37
C GLN A 640 -5.26 -24.22 25.77
N SER A 641 -6.58 -24.39 25.89
CA SER A 641 -7.25 -24.62 27.18
C SER A 641 -6.91 -25.98 27.79
N VAL A 642 -6.66 -27.02 26.98
CA VAL A 642 -6.14 -28.32 27.45
C VAL A 642 -4.72 -28.19 27.97
N THR A 643 -3.89 -27.35 27.37
CA THR A 643 -2.50 -27.11 27.80
C THR A 643 -2.42 -26.34 29.12
N TYR A 644 -3.41 -25.48 29.43
CA TYR A 644 -3.48 -24.69 30.67
C TYR A 644 -4.21 -25.37 31.85
N LYS A 645 -4.71 -26.60 31.70
CA LYS A 645 -5.15 -27.41 32.85
C LYS A 645 -3.95 -28.05 33.58
N ARG A 646 -3.06 -27.24 34.14
CA ARG A 646 -2.22 -27.70 35.26
C ARG A 646 -3.09 -27.64 36.51
N ASN A 647 -3.37 -28.82 37.07
CA ASN A 647 -4.07 -28.98 38.33
C ASN A 647 -3.46 -28.09 39.42
N PHE A 648 -4.11 -26.97 39.73
CA PHE A 648 -3.91 -26.31 41.02
C PHE A 648 -4.42 -27.28 42.08
N ARG A 649 -3.50 -28.02 42.71
CA ARG A 649 -3.78 -28.67 43.98
C ARG A 649 -4.20 -27.55 44.94
N ARG A 650 -5.47 -27.54 45.33
CA ARG A 650 -5.98 -26.73 46.43
C ARG A 650 -5.15 -27.09 47.66
N PHE A 651 -4.25 -26.19 48.06
CA PHE A 651 -3.73 -26.23 49.43
C PHE A 651 -4.87 -25.78 50.35
N THR A 652 -5.37 -26.72 51.15
CA THR A 652 -6.19 -26.43 52.33
C THR A 652 -5.27 -25.91 53.42
N ASN A 653 -5.34 -24.62 53.72
CA ASN A 653 -4.74 -24.07 54.93
C ASN A 653 -5.67 -24.36 56.12
N VAL A 654 -5.20 -25.24 57.01
CA VAL A 654 -5.71 -25.37 58.37
C VAL A 654 -5.09 -24.24 59.19
N TYR A 655 -5.94 -23.40 59.79
CA TYR A 655 -5.52 -22.48 60.85
C TYR A 655 -5.69 -23.18 62.20
N GLU A 656 -4.64 -23.17 63.01
CA GLU A 656 -4.71 -23.13 64.48
C GLU A 656 -3.85 -21.94 64.93
N PRO A 657 -4.32 -21.09 65.86
CA PRO A 657 -3.61 -19.87 66.26
C PRO A 657 -2.76 -20.11 67.52
N ASP A 658 -1.61 -19.41 67.65
CA ASP A 658 -1.27 -18.73 68.91
C ASP A 658 -0.07 -17.77 68.82
N LEU A 659 -0.33 -16.55 69.31
CA LEU A 659 0.48 -15.67 70.18
C LEU A 659 1.87 -15.12 69.75
N SER A 660 1.83 -13.85 69.28
CA SER A 660 2.57 -12.64 69.77
C SER A 660 4.14 -12.60 69.81
N PRO A 661 4.77 -11.45 70.14
CA PRO A 661 5.02 -10.29 69.28
C PRO A 661 6.54 -9.92 69.18
N GLY A 662 6.97 -9.28 68.09
CA GLY A 662 8.32 -8.71 68.04
C GLY A 662 8.70 -8.04 66.72
N LEU A 663 8.65 -6.70 66.70
CA LEU A 663 9.47 -5.88 65.80
C LEU A 663 10.86 -5.70 66.45
N PRO A 664 11.98 -5.58 65.69
CA PRO A 664 12.31 -4.30 65.07
C PRO A 664 12.97 -4.34 63.68
N LEU A 665 12.96 -3.14 63.09
CA LEU A 665 13.58 -2.70 61.83
C LEU A 665 15.10 -2.90 61.74
N HIS A 666 15.58 -3.32 60.57
CA HIS A 666 16.70 -2.80 59.75
C HIS A 666 17.41 -3.92 59.00
N ASP A 667 17.40 -3.89 57.66
CA ASP A 667 18.62 -3.60 56.89
C ASP A 667 18.26 -3.34 55.41
N ARG A 668 18.70 -2.19 54.89
CA ARG A 668 18.70 -1.89 53.46
C ARG A 668 20.05 -2.35 52.93
N LYS A 669 20.11 -3.45 52.20
CA LYS A 669 21.26 -3.76 51.33
C LYS A 669 20.83 -4.41 50.01
N ASN A 670 21.09 -3.64 48.95
CA ASN A 670 21.49 -4.06 47.61
C ASN A 670 20.91 -5.38 47.08
N VAL A 671 19.77 -5.27 46.39
CA VAL A 671 19.45 -6.20 45.31
C VAL A 671 19.59 -5.41 44.01
N SER A 672 20.61 -5.73 43.23
CA SER A 672 20.71 -5.41 41.82
C SER A 672 19.52 -6.05 41.12
N LEU A 673 18.51 -5.24 40.79
CA LEU A 673 17.37 -5.65 39.98
C LEU A 673 17.81 -5.62 38.51
N GLU A 674 18.06 -6.80 37.94
CA GLU A 674 17.85 -7.02 36.51
C GLU A 674 16.36 -6.73 36.23
N LEU A 675 16.08 -5.57 35.64
CA LEU A 675 14.74 -5.14 35.23
C LEU A 675 14.37 -5.87 33.92
N ASP A 676 13.99 -7.14 34.02
CA ASP A 676 13.41 -7.90 32.90
C ASP A 676 11.88 -8.04 32.98
N SER A 677 11.22 -7.27 33.86
CA SER A 677 9.76 -7.23 33.89
C SER A 677 9.26 -5.85 34.33
N ILE A 678 8.44 -5.23 33.49
CA ILE A 678 7.57 -4.13 33.91
C ILE A 678 6.28 -4.80 34.41
N SER A 679 6.07 -4.77 35.73
CA SER A 679 4.79 -5.14 36.33
C SER A 679 3.75 -4.08 35.96
N PHE A 680 2.82 -4.42 35.07
CA PHE A 680 1.64 -3.61 34.81
C PHE A 680 0.76 -3.57 36.06
N THR A 681 0.61 -2.39 36.66
CA THR A 681 -0.36 -2.18 37.75
C THR A 681 -1.63 -1.61 37.15
N ALA A 682 -2.51 -2.46 36.62
CA ALA A 682 -3.87 -2.08 36.30
C ALA A 682 -4.71 -2.17 37.58
N GLY A 683 -4.94 -1.04 38.24
CA GLY A 683 -5.85 -0.98 39.38
C GLY A 683 -7.28 -1.15 38.90
N ILE A 684 -7.87 -2.32 39.13
CA ILE A 684 -9.32 -2.51 39.04
C ILE A 684 -9.90 -2.03 40.36
N TYR A 685 -10.64 -0.91 40.35
CA TYR A 685 -11.42 -0.50 41.52
C TYR A 685 -12.66 -1.40 41.61
N SER A 686 -12.56 -2.45 42.43
CA SER A 686 -13.71 -3.13 43.02
C SER A 686 -14.00 -2.46 44.37
N GLY A 687 -15.26 -2.22 44.69
CA GLY A 687 -15.72 -1.44 45.85
C GLY A 687 -15.45 -2.04 47.23
N ASP A 688 -14.59 -3.06 47.34
CA ASP A 688 -14.03 -3.53 48.60
C ASP A 688 -12.51 -3.44 48.49
N ASP A 689 -11.87 -2.94 49.56
CA ASP A 689 -10.47 -2.50 49.73
C ASP A 689 -9.37 -3.56 49.42
N THR A 690 -9.49 -4.23 48.28
CA THR A 690 -8.61 -5.30 47.78
C THR A 690 -8.18 -4.99 46.36
N THR A 691 -6.94 -4.51 46.23
CA THR A 691 -6.26 -4.30 44.95
C THR A 691 -5.82 -5.64 44.37
N TYR A 692 -6.49 -6.08 43.31
CA TYR A 692 -6.04 -7.25 42.53
C TYR A 692 -4.96 -6.82 41.54
N THR A 693 -3.71 -7.21 41.79
CA THR A 693 -2.62 -7.06 40.83
C THR A 693 -2.62 -8.24 39.85
N LEU A 694 -3.07 -8.00 38.62
CA LEU A 694 -2.89 -8.93 37.51
C LEU A 694 -1.48 -8.75 36.91
N THR A 695 -0.54 -9.58 37.33
CA THR A 695 0.78 -9.65 36.69
C THR A 695 0.70 -10.55 35.45
N VAL A 696 0.52 -9.95 34.27
CA VAL A 696 0.62 -10.69 33.01
C VAL A 696 2.09 -10.83 32.64
N ASN A 697 2.70 -11.96 33.01
CA ASN A 697 4.03 -12.35 32.57
C ASN A 697 3.97 -12.91 31.15
N ALA A 698 3.90 -12.03 30.15
CA ALA A 698 4.21 -12.40 28.77
C ALA A 698 5.64 -11.92 28.47
N PRO A 699 6.57 -12.79 28.03
CA PRO A 699 7.87 -12.32 27.56
C PRO A 699 7.63 -11.50 26.29
N LEU A 700 7.66 -10.17 26.43
CA LEU A 700 7.76 -9.27 25.29
C LEU A 700 9.17 -9.48 24.74
N ASN A 701 9.31 -10.18 23.62
CA ASN A 701 10.56 -10.17 22.86
C ASN A 701 10.83 -8.72 22.44
N TYR A 702 11.62 -8.00 23.22
CA TYR A 702 11.97 -6.62 22.92
C TYR A 702 12.89 -6.60 21.70
N PHE A 703 12.33 -6.14 20.58
CA PHE A 703 13.12 -5.90 19.38
C PHE A 703 13.85 -4.56 19.54
N SER A 704 15.09 -4.60 20.01
CA SER A 704 15.93 -3.39 20.09
C SER A 704 16.58 -3.12 18.74
N PRO A 705 16.28 -2.00 18.06
CA PRO A 705 16.95 -1.68 16.82
C PRO A 705 18.44 -1.39 17.07
N PRO A 706 19.32 -1.73 16.11
CA PRO A 706 20.74 -1.41 16.17
C PRO A 706 20.97 0.10 16.02
N LYS A 707 22.24 0.54 16.13
CA LYS A 707 22.58 1.95 15.94
C LYS A 707 22.19 2.42 14.54
N LYS A 708 21.45 3.53 14.47
CA LYS A 708 21.07 4.22 13.24
C LYS A 708 22.32 4.70 12.49
N ARG A 709 22.36 4.48 11.18
CA ARG A 709 23.44 4.90 10.29
C ARG A 709 22.88 5.73 9.13
N ASN A 710 23.66 6.68 8.63
CA ASN A 710 23.31 7.42 7.41
C ASN A 710 23.61 6.56 6.19
N TYR A 711 22.72 6.57 5.20
CA TYR A 711 23.00 5.93 3.92
C TYR A 711 24.04 6.76 3.16
N ASN A 712 25.08 6.08 2.68
CA ASN A 712 26.05 6.61 1.75
C ASN A 712 25.88 5.84 0.44
N VAL A 713 26.06 6.53 -0.69
CA VAL A 713 25.91 5.93 -2.03
C VAL A 713 26.84 4.73 -2.15
N GLU A 714 26.24 3.56 -2.34
CA GLU A 714 26.92 2.28 -2.54
C GLU A 714 26.45 1.70 -3.88
N PHE A 715 27.41 1.32 -4.72
CA PHE A 715 27.15 0.83 -6.07
C PHE A 715 27.15 -0.70 -6.12
N SER A 716 26.15 -1.28 -6.79
CA SER A 716 26.04 -2.70 -7.05
C SER A 716 25.85 -2.97 -8.54
N ILE A 717 26.37 -4.08 -9.04
CA ILE A 717 26.11 -4.53 -10.42
C ILE A 717 24.64 -4.93 -10.51
N ASN A 718 23.88 -4.30 -11.40
CA ASN A 718 22.44 -4.53 -11.55
C ASN A 718 22.08 -5.30 -12.83
N GLU A 719 22.93 -5.22 -13.85
CA GLU A 719 22.62 -5.72 -15.17
C GLU A 719 23.89 -6.25 -15.86
N LEU A 720 23.77 -7.43 -16.47
CA LEU A 720 24.79 -7.98 -17.35
C LEU A 720 24.12 -8.45 -18.65
N VAL A 721 24.54 -7.88 -19.77
CA VAL A 721 24.06 -8.26 -21.10
C VAL A 721 25.20 -8.86 -21.87
N THR A 722 24.96 -10.00 -22.50
CA THR A 722 25.87 -10.57 -23.50
C THR A 722 25.02 -11.13 -24.63
N GLN A 723 25.10 -10.49 -25.79
CA GLN A 723 24.27 -10.86 -26.94
C GLN A 723 25.04 -10.76 -28.25
N VAL A 724 24.59 -11.54 -29.23
CA VAL A 724 25.00 -11.36 -30.63
C VAL A 724 24.07 -10.32 -31.23
N ASP A 725 24.63 -9.26 -31.80
CA ASP A 725 23.90 -8.12 -32.35
C ASP A 725 24.36 -7.80 -33.78
N PHE A 726 23.42 -7.39 -34.62
CA PHE A 726 23.64 -7.01 -36.03
C PHE A 726 23.34 -5.52 -36.28
N THR A 727 23.02 -4.76 -35.23
CA THR A 727 22.66 -3.34 -35.29
C THR A 727 23.76 -2.44 -34.73
N SER A 728 23.87 -1.18 -35.18
CA SER A 728 24.76 -0.17 -34.59
C SER A 728 24.14 0.42 -33.32
N MET A 729 24.91 0.65 -32.25
CA MET A 729 24.36 1.13 -30.96
C MET A 729 23.83 2.57 -31.01
N ASN A 730 24.32 3.39 -31.95
CA ASN A 730 23.81 4.75 -32.18
C ASN A 730 23.74 5.04 -33.68
N TYR A 731 22.61 5.61 -34.14
CA TYR A 731 22.50 6.15 -35.49
C TYR A 731 23.09 7.56 -35.48
N SER A 732 24.39 7.67 -35.73
CA SER A 732 25.07 8.96 -35.83
C SER A 732 24.36 9.88 -36.84
N TYR A 733 24.37 11.20 -36.60
CA TYR A 733 23.93 12.19 -37.57
C TYR A 733 24.61 11.94 -38.93
N GLN A 734 23.81 11.59 -39.94
CA GLN A 734 24.22 11.55 -41.34
C GLN A 734 23.71 12.82 -42.02
N GLN A 735 24.62 13.64 -42.52
CA GLN A 735 24.26 14.79 -43.34
C GLN A 735 23.54 14.28 -44.59
N PHE A 736 22.36 14.83 -44.88
CA PHE A 736 21.63 14.50 -46.11
C PHE A 736 22.46 14.97 -47.31
N SER A 737 23.12 14.03 -48.00
CA SER A 737 24.05 14.31 -49.10
C SER A 737 23.39 14.40 -50.47
N GLY A 738 22.06 14.33 -50.55
CA GLY A 738 21.31 14.42 -51.81
C GLY A 738 21.53 13.22 -52.73
N GLY A 739 20.61 12.25 -52.69
CA GLY A 739 20.41 11.30 -53.80
C GLY A 739 21.47 10.20 -53.98
N ALA A 740 21.53 9.24 -53.04
CA ALA A 740 21.82 7.81 -53.31
C ALA A 740 21.62 6.98 -52.02
N SER A 741 20.36 6.71 -51.66
CA SER A 741 19.92 5.83 -50.56
C SER A 741 20.42 6.13 -49.12
N PRO A 742 19.68 5.71 -48.08
CA PRO A 742 20.25 5.68 -46.73
C PRO A 742 21.42 4.69 -46.73
N ILE A 743 22.58 5.10 -46.22
CA ILE A 743 23.72 4.19 -45.99
C ILE A 743 23.34 3.32 -44.78
N TYR A 744 22.64 2.21 -45.04
CA TYR A 744 22.44 1.16 -44.03
C TYR A 744 23.79 0.46 -43.81
N LEU A 745 24.58 0.98 -42.86
CA LEU A 745 25.74 0.28 -42.35
C LEU A 745 25.23 -0.95 -41.59
N ASN A 746 25.21 -2.10 -42.26
CA ASN A 746 25.06 -3.38 -41.58
C ASN A 746 26.31 -3.57 -40.72
N ALA A 747 26.15 -3.60 -39.40
CA ALA A 747 27.28 -3.68 -38.48
C ALA A 747 27.99 -5.04 -38.53
N GLY A 748 27.49 -6.01 -39.31
CA GLY A 748 28.04 -7.36 -39.38
C GLY A 748 27.73 -8.18 -38.11
N PHE A 749 28.37 -9.33 -37.97
CA PHE A 749 28.30 -10.13 -36.74
C PHE A 749 29.07 -9.43 -35.62
N ASN A 750 28.37 -9.01 -34.56
CA ASN A 750 29.00 -8.42 -33.39
C ASN A 750 28.63 -9.18 -32.12
N VAL A 751 29.56 -9.19 -31.18
CA VAL A 751 29.30 -9.59 -29.80
C VAL A 751 29.22 -8.31 -28.96
N PHE A 752 28.06 -8.05 -28.37
CA PHE A 752 27.84 -6.95 -27.45
C PHE A 752 27.88 -7.46 -26.01
N THR A 753 28.67 -6.81 -25.18
CA THR A 753 28.71 -7.03 -23.73
C THR A 753 28.48 -5.72 -23.01
N GLN A 754 27.55 -5.70 -22.07
CA GLN A 754 27.21 -4.52 -21.27
C GLN A 754 27.20 -4.88 -19.78
N VAL A 755 27.78 -4.00 -18.97
CA VAL A 755 27.67 -4.05 -17.50
C VAL A 755 26.97 -2.78 -17.03
N GLY A 756 25.89 -2.95 -16.29
CA GLY A 756 25.20 -1.90 -15.56
C GLY A 756 25.57 -1.92 -14.08
N VAL A 757 25.84 -0.75 -13.52
CA VAL A 757 26.06 -0.54 -12.10
C VAL A 757 25.14 0.59 -11.64
N THR A 758 24.41 0.36 -10.57
CA THR A 758 23.49 1.35 -9.98
C THR A 758 23.67 1.44 -8.48
N ASP A 759 23.33 2.57 -7.88
CA ASP A 759 23.21 2.64 -6.43
C ASP A 759 21.91 1.99 -5.91
N LEU A 760 21.76 1.88 -4.59
CA LEU A 760 20.58 1.27 -3.96
C LEU A 760 19.27 1.92 -4.41
N LEU A 761 19.25 3.25 -4.58
CA LEU A 761 18.05 4.05 -4.88
C LEU A 761 17.81 4.23 -6.38
N GLU A 762 18.70 3.71 -7.23
CA GLU A 762 18.73 3.93 -8.69
C GLU A 762 18.77 5.42 -9.09
N ASP A 763 19.35 6.27 -8.22
CA ASP A 763 19.57 7.69 -8.50
C ASP A 763 20.84 7.90 -9.32
N HIS A 764 21.85 7.04 -9.17
CA HIS A 764 23.08 7.07 -9.95
C HIS A 764 23.24 5.75 -10.72
N ARG A 765 23.42 5.86 -12.04
CA ARG A 765 23.63 4.71 -12.93
C ARG A 765 24.88 4.91 -13.79
N ILE A 766 25.69 3.88 -13.86
CA ILE A 766 26.84 3.78 -14.76
C ILE A 766 26.60 2.55 -15.64
N ILE A 767 26.55 2.75 -16.94
CA ILE A 767 26.50 1.66 -17.92
C ILE A 767 27.79 1.71 -18.71
N SER A 768 28.47 0.58 -18.82
CA SER A 768 29.60 0.43 -19.73
C SER A 768 29.33 -0.73 -20.68
N GLY A 769 29.48 -0.48 -21.97
CA GLY A 769 29.26 -1.48 -23.01
C GLY A 769 30.41 -1.51 -23.99
N VAL A 770 30.74 -2.71 -24.46
CA VAL A 770 31.69 -2.95 -25.53
C VAL A 770 31.03 -3.83 -26.56
N LYS A 771 31.12 -3.43 -27.82
CA LYS A 771 30.67 -4.20 -28.95
C LYS A 771 31.86 -4.47 -29.86
N LEU A 772 32.11 -5.75 -30.11
CA LEU A 772 33.25 -6.21 -30.90
C LEU A 772 32.73 -6.92 -32.16
N GLY A 773 33.15 -6.47 -33.32
CA GLY A 773 32.96 -7.21 -34.57
C GLY A 773 33.68 -8.55 -34.53
N GLY A 774 33.17 -9.56 -35.23
CA GLY A 774 33.80 -10.90 -35.29
C GLY A 774 35.24 -10.90 -35.80
N ASP A 775 35.61 -9.88 -36.58
CA ASP A 775 36.96 -9.62 -37.09
C ASP A 775 37.76 -8.60 -36.25
N LEU A 776 37.16 -8.07 -35.18
CA LEU A 776 37.69 -7.02 -34.29
C LEU A 776 38.07 -5.70 -34.99
N THR A 777 37.63 -5.50 -36.23
CA THR A 777 37.93 -4.27 -36.99
C THR A 777 36.97 -3.15 -36.57
N ASN A 778 35.68 -3.49 -36.47
CA ASN A 778 34.58 -2.62 -36.09
C ASN A 778 34.29 -2.74 -34.59
N ASN A 779 34.81 -1.81 -33.80
CA ASN A 779 34.67 -1.81 -32.35
C ASN A 779 33.93 -0.55 -31.88
N GLU A 780 32.94 -0.74 -31.03
CA GLU A 780 32.20 0.35 -30.38
C GLU A 780 32.33 0.22 -28.86
N TYR A 781 32.57 1.36 -28.21
CA TYR A 781 32.63 1.48 -26.75
C TYR A 781 31.63 2.55 -26.31
N ILE A 782 30.88 2.24 -25.26
CA ILE A 782 29.94 3.19 -24.65
C ILE A 782 30.16 3.24 -23.14
N ILE A 783 30.17 4.45 -22.60
CA ILE A 783 30.08 4.71 -21.16
C ILE A 783 28.96 5.73 -20.98
N ASN A 784 27.93 5.36 -20.24
CA ASN A 784 26.83 6.24 -19.87
C ASN A 784 26.83 6.44 -18.36
N TYR A 785 26.89 7.69 -17.92
CA TYR A 785 26.64 8.07 -16.53
C TYR A 785 25.35 8.89 -16.45
N ALA A 786 24.37 8.40 -15.70
CA ALA A 786 23.13 9.10 -15.42
C ALA A 786 23.04 9.47 -13.93
N ASP A 787 22.81 10.75 -13.67
CA ASP A 787 22.44 11.33 -12.38
C ASP A 787 20.95 11.71 -12.45
N LEU A 788 20.12 10.83 -11.90
CA LEU A 788 18.67 10.97 -11.79
C LEU A 788 18.27 11.54 -10.42
N SER A 789 19.23 12.07 -9.66
CA SER A 789 18.95 12.65 -8.35
C SER A 789 18.22 13.98 -8.50
N GLY A 790 17.08 14.10 -7.82
CA GLY A 790 16.27 15.31 -7.80
C GLY A 790 15.36 15.47 -9.03
N ARG A 791 15.18 16.73 -9.45
CA ARG A 791 14.17 17.11 -10.45
C ARG A 791 14.70 17.32 -11.86
N ILE A 792 16.02 17.42 -12.00
CA ILE A 792 16.70 17.60 -13.29
C ILE A 792 17.57 16.37 -13.49
N ASP A 793 17.14 15.50 -14.41
CA ASP A 793 17.92 14.32 -14.77
C ASP A 793 19.05 14.78 -15.69
N LYS A 794 20.27 14.32 -15.39
CA LYS A 794 21.48 14.62 -16.13
C LYS A 794 22.07 13.32 -16.63
N GLU A 795 22.42 13.28 -17.90
CA GLU A 795 22.97 12.09 -18.53
C GLU A 795 24.18 12.48 -19.39
N LEU A 796 25.27 11.75 -19.21
CA LEU A 796 26.54 11.95 -19.89
C LEU A 796 26.90 10.65 -20.60
N ILE A 797 26.88 10.67 -21.93
CA ILE A 797 27.20 9.51 -22.76
C ILE A 797 28.51 9.80 -23.50
N LEU A 798 29.48 8.93 -23.29
CA LEU A 798 30.71 8.83 -24.06
C LEU A 798 30.56 7.65 -25.00
N HIS A 799 30.66 7.91 -26.30
CA HIS A 799 30.57 6.89 -27.33
C HIS A 799 31.79 6.99 -28.25
N ARG A 800 32.45 5.85 -28.48
CA ARG A 800 33.58 5.75 -29.39
C ARG A 800 33.31 4.63 -30.38
N LYS A 801 33.39 4.96 -31.67
CA LYS A 801 33.23 4.00 -32.76
C LYS A 801 34.46 4.00 -33.65
N ALA A 802 34.91 2.83 -34.05
CA ALA A 802 35.95 2.68 -35.06
C ALA A 802 35.42 1.83 -36.20
N ASP A 803 35.41 2.40 -37.41
CA ASP A 803 34.95 1.72 -38.63
C ASP A 803 36.07 1.72 -39.68
N GLU A 804 36.19 0.63 -40.42
CA GLU A 804 37.03 0.63 -41.63
C GLU A 804 36.24 1.16 -42.83
N ILE A 805 36.83 2.14 -43.52
CA ILE A 805 36.24 2.70 -44.74
C ILE A 805 37.08 2.22 -45.93
N PHE A 806 36.39 1.59 -46.88
CA PHE A 806 36.97 1.16 -48.14
C PHE A 806 36.39 2.00 -49.28
N GLN A 807 37.22 2.83 -49.91
CA GLN A 807 36.91 3.51 -51.15
C GLN A 807 37.91 3.07 -52.24
N GLN A 808 37.55 3.24 -53.51
CA GLN A 808 38.33 2.73 -54.66
C GLN A 808 39.81 3.15 -54.67
N THR A 809 40.19 4.20 -53.96
CA THR A 809 41.56 4.74 -53.88
C THR A 809 42.10 4.89 -52.46
N PHE A 810 41.34 4.56 -51.43
CA PHE A 810 41.69 4.83 -50.03
C PHE A 810 41.23 3.71 -49.09
N TRP A 811 42.17 3.21 -48.29
CA TRP A 811 41.90 2.37 -47.13
C TRP A 811 42.32 3.13 -45.87
N GLY A 812 41.38 3.30 -44.94
CA GLY A 812 41.64 4.01 -43.70
C GLY A 812 40.63 3.65 -42.61
N LYS A 813 41.01 3.92 -41.37
CA LYS A 813 40.19 3.66 -40.18
C LYS A 813 39.65 4.99 -39.65
N LEU A 814 38.33 5.16 -39.69
CA LEU A 814 37.64 6.32 -39.13
C LEU A 814 37.40 6.09 -37.62
N ARG A 815 37.68 7.09 -36.79
CA ARG A 815 37.53 6.99 -35.33
C ARG A 815 36.65 8.12 -34.81
N ASN A 816 35.36 7.81 -34.67
CA ASN A 816 34.40 8.79 -34.17
C ASN A 816 34.41 8.77 -32.64
N HIS A 817 34.62 9.93 -32.05
CA HIS A 817 34.52 10.21 -30.62
C HIS A 817 33.35 11.17 -30.38
N GLU A 818 32.33 10.70 -29.69
CA GLU A 818 31.11 11.44 -29.41
C GLU A 818 30.92 11.60 -27.90
N LEU A 819 30.71 12.85 -27.47
CA LEU A 819 30.32 13.23 -26.13
C LEU A 819 28.92 13.84 -26.20
N LEU A 820 27.96 13.20 -25.55
CA LEU A 820 26.58 13.65 -25.49
C LEU A 820 26.22 13.99 -24.05
N TYR A 821 25.71 15.19 -23.84
CA TYR A 821 25.21 15.65 -22.54
C TYR A 821 23.73 16.00 -22.66
N LYS A 822 22.90 15.33 -21.87
CA LYS A 822 21.44 15.48 -21.89
C LYS A 822 20.96 15.95 -20.52
N LEU A 823 20.18 17.03 -20.55
CA LEU A 823 19.47 17.59 -19.42
C LEU A 823 17.98 17.41 -19.65
N SER A 824 17.25 17.00 -18.63
CA SER A 824 15.80 16.89 -18.76
C SER A 824 15.07 17.26 -17.48
N TYR A 825 13.96 17.97 -17.64
CA TYR A 825 13.14 18.50 -16.57
C TYR A 825 11.69 18.08 -16.76
N SER A 826 11.18 17.29 -15.82
CA SER A 826 9.81 16.76 -15.87
C SER A 826 8.80 17.79 -15.34
N LEU A 827 7.88 18.23 -16.20
CA LEU A 827 6.77 19.12 -15.82
C LEU A 827 5.71 18.35 -15.03
N ASN A 828 5.39 17.15 -15.51
CA ASN A 828 4.56 16.15 -14.85
C ASN A 828 4.99 14.75 -15.35
N ARG A 829 4.29 13.69 -14.91
CA ARG A 829 4.64 12.30 -15.26
C ARG A 829 4.51 11.94 -16.76
N VAL A 830 3.90 12.80 -17.57
CA VAL A 830 3.63 12.59 -19.00
C VAL A 830 4.23 13.67 -19.91
N MET A 831 4.80 14.74 -19.34
CA MET A 831 5.38 15.86 -20.07
C MET A 831 6.71 16.24 -19.42
N TYR A 832 7.76 16.31 -20.25
CA TYR A 832 9.07 16.79 -19.85
C TYR A 832 9.65 17.68 -20.95
N VAL A 833 10.62 18.51 -20.58
CA VAL A 833 11.44 19.29 -21.50
C VAL A 833 12.85 18.76 -21.40
N ALA A 834 13.50 18.48 -22.52
CA ALA A 834 14.90 18.06 -22.55
C ALA A 834 15.73 18.93 -23.48
N ALA A 835 16.99 19.08 -23.14
CA ALA A 835 18.02 19.72 -23.93
C ALA A 835 19.20 18.76 -24.05
N THR A 836 19.67 18.54 -25.28
CA THR A 836 20.81 17.66 -25.56
C THR A 836 21.88 18.47 -26.28
N GLY A 837 23.11 18.43 -25.78
CA GLY A 837 24.30 18.93 -26.46
C GLY A 837 25.15 17.75 -26.92
N ILE A 838 25.65 17.79 -28.16
CA ILE A 838 26.51 16.76 -28.73
C ILE A 838 27.80 17.43 -29.20
N LEU A 839 28.93 16.89 -28.78
CA LEU A 839 30.26 17.21 -29.30
C LEU A 839 30.80 15.97 -29.99
N ARG A 840 31.14 16.08 -31.27
CA ARG A 840 31.64 14.98 -32.09
C ARG A 840 32.99 15.35 -32.71
N ASN A 841 33.94 14.43 -32.65
CA ASN A 841 35.26 14.52 -33.28
C ASN A 841 35.51 13.24 -34.08
N ASP A 842 35.75 13.37 -35.38
CA ASP A 842 35.84 12.26 -36.34
C ASP A 842 37.29 11.98 -36.79
#